data_AF-A0A1M7YII0-F1
#
_entry.id   AF-A0A1M7YII0-F1
#
_cell.length_a   1.000
_cell.length_b   1.000
_cell.length_c   1.000
_cell.angle_alpha   90.00
_cell.angle_beta   90.00
_cell.angle_gamma   90.00
#
_symmetry.space_group_name_H-M   'P 1'
#
loop_
_entity.id
_entity.type
_entity.pdbx_description
1 polymer ?
#
loop_
_entity_poly.entity_id
_entity_poly.type
_entity_poly.pdbx_seq_one_letter_code
_entity_poly.pdbx_strand_id
1 'polypeptide(L)'
;MSFFKKLLGGQKKSELTDKPEVSEKIVQAPVPRDQETAEEDTLMVSPEQIVLNANVTTKDDVLELISQNLSSLGLVRGNYLDALRGREDKVSTYLINGVAIPHGVNEAKEQVIKSGVFIVQAPTGVTWNDKGDVARLIVGISAKGKDHLSLLQRLTEVVMDEALAEQLATTTDKADILNALNGAEQKVSAQLEDYAVIAEAKVVDTQGMHARPASLISERAAKFSETDIRIRNDQKTATAKSMASLLSMGASLGDVLIISAQGPEAEQAVQILSEMINQGLDNEEGQDNASYKPLAVLSALTDVQCRETIRGSAASPGITMAPAFRLKAGQIKYEENAQDPKEEAKLFSTALAKAAQQLDELKANLQSRAPNEAAILHAQKQLLQDELVLTDCEKFIVNGKTAAWSFHQAIEKQVESLRTVENERLKARIADLIDVRDRVLALMVPAVSAVDYPQTDFILMAKELTPSQTAGLQGLEVRGICTELGGPNSHMAILARALGIPAVVGLGEGSLKNIENGELIIVDPQASSIYVDPDDATQKQGREWIAQWEQIRKAEGAQKYKAAETLDGHHVDVVCNIAKPEDAKLVLENGGEGVGLLRTEFLFESSAAEPTVEEQCESLKAIVEELGSRQLIVRTADIGGDKPVSWMHIPQEENPFLGMRGIRLSFKYEDMFRRQLEAIYQTAIWQKETSGSTGLHIMFPMIGRMSEWSKARDITESVRLQLNAPKLPLGIMIEVPSAVMIAEHLAKEVDFFSIGSNDLTQYTLAIDRGHPDLCCEADSYHPALVRMIEMTVKAARAHGKWVGVCGNAAASPNLATLLVGLGVSELSVSPANVAAVKNIIRAVNYSKLQEKANKALELESSEAIMALYKINDDLL
;
A
#
# COMPACT_ATOMS: atom_id res chain seq x y z
N MET A 1 33.07 -14.66 41.03
CA MET A 1 33.09 -13.50 41.96
C MET A 1 34.51 -13.33 42.53
N SER A 2 34.85 -12.16 43.08
CA SER A 2 36.18 -11.78 43.65
C SER A 2 37.17 -11.08 42.70
N PHE A 3 36.84 -9.86 42.27
CA PHE A 3 37.83 -8.88 41.76
C PHE A 3 37.41 -7.42 42.04
N PHE A 4 36.13 -7.11 41.85
CA PHE A 4 35.59 -5.74 41.86
C PHE A 4 35.31 -5.10 43.25
N LYS A 5 35.99 -5.50 44.34
CA LYS A 5 35.68 -4.97 45.69
C LYS A 5 36.86 -4.79 46.67
N LYS A 6 38.01 -4.33 46.17
CA LYS A 6 39.08 -3.66 46.95
C LYS A 6 39.85 -2.68 46.05
N LEU A 7 40.27 -1.50 46.49
CA LEU A 7 39.80 -0.64 47.58
C LEU A 7 40.46 0.75 47.39
N LEU A 8 39.77 1.86 47.70
CA LEU A 8 40.32 3.19 48.03
C LEU A 8 41.55 3.67 47.20
N GLY A 9 41.35 4.54 46.20
CA GLY A 9 41.51 5.98 46.42
C GLY A 9 42.77 6.49 45.69
N GLY A 10 42.96 7.78 45.41
CA GLY A 10 42.22 8.96 45.84
C GLY A 10 43.21 10.06 46.21
N GLN A 11 43.61 10.88 45.24
CA GLN A 11 44.46 12.07 45.44
C GLN A 11 43.96 13.26 44.62
N LYS A 12 44.38 14.47 45.02
CA LYS A 12 43.79 15.75 44.64
C LYS A 12 44.84 16.85 44.80
N LYS A 13 44.77 17.92 43.98
CA LYS A 13 45.62 19.15 44.01
C LYS A 13 47.09 18.98 43.58
N SER A 14 47.85 20.03 43.20
CA SER A 14 47.55 21.33 42.52
C SER A 14 48.85 22.15 42.37
N GLU A 15 48.98 22.99 41.33
CA GLU A 15 49.59 24.36 41.29
C GLU A 15 49.63 24.83 39.80
N LEU A 16 49.14 26.02 39.40
CA LEU A 16 49.60 27.43 39.60
C LEU A 16 50.85 27.77 38.75
N THR A 17 51.01 28.90 38.04
CA THR A 17 50.40 30.28 37.96
C THR A 17 50.39 30.78 36.49
N ASP A 18 49.76 31.84 35.96
CA ASP A 18 48.67 32.82 36.26
C ASP A 18 48.37 33.60 34.91
N LYS A 19 47.17 34.10 34.56
CA LYS A 19 46.46 35.38 34.90
C LYS A 19 47.11 36.71 34.43
N PRO A 20 46.37 37.84 34.26
CA PRO A 20 44.89 38.08 34.30
C PRO A 20 44.38 38.93 33.07
N GLU A 21 43.20 39.57 32.99
CA GLU A 21 41.91 39.63 33.76
C GLU A 21 40.71 39.56 32.74
N VAL A 22 39.55 40.27 32.66
CA VAL A 22 38.87 41.41 33.32
C VAL A 22 37.31 41.24 33.25
N SER A 23 36.55 41.97 34.09
CA SER A 23 35.12 42.43 33.99
C SER A 23 34.09 41.71 33.07
N GLU A 24 33.03 41.05 33.59
CA GLU A 24 31.70 41.58 34.02
C GLU A 24 30.72 41.97 32.88
N LYS A 25 29.39 41.74 32.89
CA LYS A 25 28.36 41.19 33.85
C LYS A 25 27.41 40.24 33.06
N ILE A 26 26.89 39.11 33.55
CA ILE A 26 25.87 38.86 34.61
C ILE A 26 24.46 39.40 34.28
N VAL A 27 23.47 38.50 34.15
CA VAL A 27 22.11 38.45 34.76
C VAL A 27 21.51 37.04 34.51
N GLN A 28 20.57 36.58 35.34
CA GLN A 28 19.83 35.30 35.21
C GLN A 28 18.31 35.55 35.45
N ALA A 29 17.43 34.69 34.94
CA ALA A 29 15.98 34.98 34.77
C ALA A 29 15.09 34.91 36.06
N PRO A 30 13.92 35.60 36.09
CA PRO A 30 12.89 35.56 37.14
C PRO A 30 11.51 35.01 36.66
N VAL A 31 10.42 35.29 37.44
CA VAL A 31 9.03 34.77 37.33
C VAL A 31 7.94 35.89 37.73
N PRO A 32 6.66 35.95 37.15
CA PRO A 32 5.89 37.13 36.48
C PRO A 32 4.26 37.11 36.30
N ARG A 33 3.32 37.93 35.69
CA ARG A 33 1.79 37.59 35.49
C ARG A 33 1.00 38.54 34.51
N ASP A 34 -0.37 38.58 34.35
CA ASP A 34 -1.55 39.54 34.00
C ASP A 34 -1.87 40.51 32.76
N GLN A 35 -3.19 40.74 32.34
CA GLN A 35 -3.84 41.20 31.01
C GLN A 35 -4.81 42.42 30.95
N GLU A 36 -5.08 42.92 29.69
CA GLU A 36 -6.41 43.01 28.96
C GLU A 36 -6.50 43.86 27.62
N THR A 37 -7.43 43.49 26.70
CA THR A 37 -8.25 44.19 25.63
C THR A 37 -8.00 45.55 24.86
N ALA A 38 -8.83 45.79 23.79
CA ALA A 38 -9.20 47.04 23.04
C ALA A 38 -10.55 46.91 22.22
N GLU A 39 -11.32 48.00 21.98
CA GLU A 39 -12.79 47.99 21.64
C GLU A 39 -13.17 47.77 20.15
N GLU A 40 -14.25 47.00 19.87
CA GLU A 40 -14.83 46.71 18.53
C GLU A 40 -16.33 47.07 18.34
N ASP A 41 -16.70 47.63 17.17
CA ASP A 41 -18.08 48.04 16.84
C ASP A 41 -18.98 46.83 16.47
N THR A 42 -20.13 46.68 17.15
CA THR A 42 -20.95 45.43 17.13
C THR A 42 -22.29 45.60 16.41
N LEU A 43 -22.62 44.66 15.51
CA LEU A 43 -23.88 44.67 14.76
C LEU A 43 -25.10 44.34 15.65
N MET A 44 -26.16 45.15 15.56
CA MET A 44 -27.42 44.96 16.29
C MET A 44 -28.63 45.00 15.35
N VAL A 45 -29.66 44.22 15.70
CA VAL A 45 -30.99 44.15 15.07
C VAL A 45 -31.88 45.29 15.62
N SER A 46 -32.79 45.84 14.82
CA SER A 46 -33.81 46.79 15.29
C SER A 46 -35.24 46.22 15.19
N PRO A 47 -36.24 46.82 15.88
CA PRO A 47 -37.64 46.39 15.76
C PRO A 47 -38.21 46.49 14.34
N GLU A 48 -37.66 47.34 13.48
CA GLU A 48 -37.99 47.44 12.05
C GLU A 48 -37.39 46.28 11.23
N GLN A 49 -36.30 45.67 11.69
CA GLN A 49 -35.59 44.57 11.00
C GLN A 49 -36.19 43.18 11.25
N ILE A 50 -37.35 43.07 11.89
CA ILE A 50 -38.02 41.80 12.22
C ILE A 50 -39.43 41.79 11.65
N VAL A 51 -39.80 40.70 10.96
CA VAL A 51 -41.18 40.39 10.58
C VAL A 51 -41.63 39.13 11.31
N LEU A 52 -42.65 39.25 12.14
CA LEU A 52 -43.36 38.12 12.76
C LEU A 52 -44.53 37.71 11.89
N ASN A 53 -44.92 36.43 11.95
CA ASN A 53 -46.07 35.88 11.22
C ASN A 53 -46.03 36.23 9.71
N ALA A 54 -44.85 36.12 9.09
CA ALA A 54 -44.67 36.43 7.67
C ALA A 54 -45.53 35.48 6.81
N ASN A 55 -46.38 36.05 5.95
CA ASN A 55 -47.21 35.29 5.02
C ASN A 55 -46.41 34.96 3.74
N VAL A 56 -45.51 34.00 3.87
CA VAL A 56 -44.56 33.54 2.84
C VAL A 56 -44.70 32.02 2.68
N THR A 57 -44.58 31.51 1.44
CA THR A 57 -44.94 30.13 1.08
C THR A 57 -43.82 29.32 0.43
N THR A 58 -42.85 29.98 -0.19
CA THR A 58 -41.66 29.36 -0.80
C THR A 58 -40.38 29.97 -0.24
N LYS A 59 -39.24 29.27 -0.36
CA LYS A 59 -37.93 29.84 0.00
C LYS A 59 -37.66 31.15 -0.75
N ASP A 60 -38.05 31.21 -2.02
CA ASP A 60 -37.83 32.38 -2.86
C ASP A 60 -38.64 33.60 -2.38
N ASP A 61 -39.87 33.40 -1.87
CA ASP A 61 -40.67 34.45 -1.23
C ASP A 61 -39.90 35.07 -0.04
N VAL A 62 -39.22 34.23 0.75
CA VAL A 62 -38.42 34.64 1.92
C VAL A 62 -37.15 35.36 1.50
N LEU A 63 -36.42 34.83 0.50
CA LEU A 63 -35.21 35.47 -0.01
C LEU A 63 -35.51 36.82 -0.66
N GLU A 64 -36.60 36.93 -1.41
CA GLU A 64 -37.06 38.19 -1.98
C GLU A 64 -37.46 39.19 -0.89
N LEU A 65 -38.26 38.77 0.10
CA LEU A 65 -38.63 39.61 1.23
C LEU A 65 -37.39 40.13 1.99
N ILE A 66 -36.38 39.28 2.22
CA ILE A 66 -35.11 39.67 2.83
C ILE A 66 -34.36 40.68 1.95
N SER A 67 -34.18 40.40 0.66
CA SER A 67 -33.48 41.29 -0.28
C SER A 67 -34.14 42.67 -0.39
N GLN A 68 -35.47 42.70 -0.53
CA GLN A 68 -36.24 43.95 -0.62
C GLN A 68 -36.10 44.79 0.65
N ASN A 69 -36.10 44.18 1.83
CA ASN A 69 -35.98 44.92 3.09
C ASN A 69 -34.54 45.33 3.42
N LEU A 70 -33.52 44.50 3.13
CA LEU A 70 -32.12 44.93 3.21
C LEU A 70 -31.85 46.12 2.27
N SER A 71 -32.50 46.16 1.10
CA SER A 71 -32.41 47.25 0.14
C SER A 71 -33.16 48.51 0.61
N SER A 72 -34.39 48.39 1.13
CA SER A 72 -35.18 49.53 1.62
C SER A 72 -34.58 50.18 2.87
N LEU A 73 -33.89 49.40 3.71
CA LEU A 73 -33.10 49.88 4.85
C LEU A 73 -31.73 50.47 4.44
N GLY A 74 -31.38 50.49 3.15
CA GLY A 74 -30.14 51.05 2.63
C GLY A 74 -28.87 50.26 2.98
N LEU A 75 -29.01 48.97 3.29
CA LEU A 75 -27.89 48.08 3.63
C LEU A 75 -27.20 47.52 2.37
N VAL A 76 -27.96 47.30 1.30
CA VAL A 76 -27.47 46.78 0.01
C VAL A 76 -27.89 47.66 -1.18
N ARG A 77 -27.15 47.59 -2.29
CA ARG A 77 -27.41 48.30 -3.55
C ARG A 77 -27.58 47.32 -4.70
N GLY A 78 -28.54 47.60 -5.60
CA GLY A 78 -28.86 46.72 -6.72
C GLY A 78 -29.66 45.49 -6.29
N ASN A 79 -29.67 44.45 -7.12
CA ASN A 79 -30.43 43.23 -6.84
C ASN A 79 -29.63 42.22 -6.01
N TYR A 80 -29.70 42.36 -4.67
CA TYR A 80 -29.01 41.43 -3.76
C TYR A 80 -29.64 40.03 -3.72
N LEU A 81 -30.85 39.86 -4.27
CA LEU A 81 -31.57 38.58 -4.32
C LEU A 81 -30.77 37.50 -5.09
N ASP A 82 -30.13 37.88 -6.20
CA ASP A 82 -29.34 36.94 -7.00
C ASP A 82 -28.09 36.46 -6.25
N ALA A 83 -27.56 37.29 -5.33
CA ALA A 83 -26.46 36.92 -4.46
C ALA A 83 -26.88 35.94 -3.35
N LEU A 84 -28.12 36.06 -2.85
CA LEU A 84 -28.70 35.11 -1.88
C LEU A 84 -29.03 33.77 -2.54
N ARG A 85 -29.69 33.78 -3.71
CA ARG A 85 -29.98 32.57 -4.50
C ARG A 85 -28.69 31.83 -4.87
N GLY A 86 -27.71 32.53 -5.46
CA GLY A 86 -26.43 31.94 -5.85
C GLY A 86 -25.57 31.42 -4.69
N ARG A 87 -25.96 31.66 -3.43
CA ARG A 87 -25.40 30.99 -2.25
C ARG A 87 -26.12 29.68 -1.96
N GLU A 88 -27.46 29.71 -1.88
CA GLU A 88 -28.31 28.53 -1.70
C GLU A 88 -28.08 27.48 -2.79
N ASP A 89 -27.92 27.90 -4.05
CA ASP A 89 -27.66 27.03 -5.21
C ASP A 89 -26.33 26.26 -5.10
N LYS A 90 -25.38 26.76 -4.29
CA LYS A 90 -24.08 26.11 -4.04
C LYS A 90 -24.13 25.22 -2.79
N VAL A 91 -24.67 25.75 -1.69
CA VAL A 91 -24.85 25.05 -0.41
C VAL A 91 -26.04 25.70 0.31
N SER A 92 -27.02 24.90 0.73
CA SER A 92 -28.16 25.44 1.49
C SER A 92 -27.72 26.01 2.84
N THR A 93 -28.31 27.14 3.23
CA THR A 93 -28.02 27.85 4.49
C THR A 93 -28.98 27.51 5.63
N TYR A 94 -29.78 26.43 5.47
CA TYR A 94 -30.45 25.78 6.59
C TYR A 94 -29.41 25.21 7.56
N LEU A 95 -29.68 25.32 8.87
CA LEU A 95 -28.82 24.81 9.93
C LEU A 95 -29.46 23.60 10.61
N ILE A 96 -29.96 23.78 11.83
CA ILE A 96 -30.76 22.81 12.60
C ILE A 96 -31.92 23.57 13.28
N ASN A 97 -32.82 22.83 13.93
CA ASN A 97 -33.89 23.38 14.78
C ASN A 97 -34.77 24.44 14.09
N GLY A 98 -35.01 24.31 12.78
CA GLY A 98 -35.86 25.22 12.01
C GLY A 98 -35.22 26.58 11.68
N VAL A 99 -33.91 26.75 11.85
CA VAL A 99 -33.20 28.02 11.59
C VAL A 99 -32.45 28.00 10.27
N ALA A 100 -32.50 29.11 9.51
CA ALA A 100 -31.71 29.31 8.28
C ALA A 100 -31.05 30.70 8.25
N ILE A 101 -29.85 30.80 7.66
CA ILE A 101 -29.07 32.06 7.60
C ILE A 101 -28.64 32.40 6.15
N PRO A 102 -29.58 32.83 5.28
CA PRO A 102 -29.25 33.21 3.90
C PRO A 102 -28.38 34.47 3.86
N HIS A 103 -27.29 34.40 3.09
CA HIS A 103 -26.31 35.48 2.94
C HIS A 103 -25.71 35.46 1.53
N GLY A 104 -25.20 36.61 1.07
CA GLY A 104 -24.65 36.72 -0.27
C GLY A 104 -23.37 35.89 -0.48
N VAL A 105 -23.13 35.44 -1.71
CA VAL A 105 -21.83 34.89 -2.13
C VAL A 105 -20.69 35.91 -1.98
N ASN A 106 -19.45 35.43 -1.84
CA ASN A 106 -18.27 36.27 -1.54
C ASN A 106 -18.04 37.38 -2.57
N GLU A 107 -18.37 37.12 -3.83
CA GLU A 107 -18.25 37.99 -4.99
C GLU A 107 -19.23 39.17 -4.92
N ALA A 108 -20.34 39.03 -4.18
CA ALA A 108 -21.38 40.05 -4.05
C ALA A 108 -21.11 41.10 -2.95
N LYS A 109 -19.95 41.05 -2.26
CA LYS A 109 -19.60 42.00 -1.18
C LYS A 109 -19.60 43.47 -1.64
N GLU A 110 -19.33 43.74 -2.91
CA GLU A 110 -19.44 45.09 -3.47
C GLU A 110 -20.87 45.64 -3.52
N GLN A 111 -21.88 44.77 -3.50
CA GLN A 111 -23.30 45.16 -3.44
C GLN A 111 -23.73 45.53 -2.01
N VAL A 112 -22.97 45.17 -0.98
CA VAL A 112 -23.24 45.58 0.40
C VAL A 112 -22.78 47.02 0.59
N ILE A 113 -23.71 47.92 0.89
CA ILE A 113 -23.43 49.32 1.25
C ILE A 113 -22.85 49.32 2.66
N LYS A 114 -23.63 48.79 3.62
CA LYS A 114 -23.34 48.67 5.05
C LYS A 114 -23.76 47.28 5.52
N SER A 115 -22.96 46.65 6.38
CA SER A 115 -23.36 45.38 7.01
C SER A 115 -24.61 45.54 7.87
N GLY A 116 -25.47 44.53 7.87
CA GLY A 116 -26.79 44.55 8.51
C GLY A 116 -27.59 43.28 8.24
N VAL A 117 -28.69 43.13 8.99
CA VAL A 117 -29.52 41.91 8.96
C VAL A 117 -31.01 42.20 8.90
N PHE A 118 -31.77 41.20 8.47
CA PHE A 118 -33.23 41.22 8.45
C PHE A 118 -33.77 39.83 8.82
N ILE A 119 -34.78 39.77 9.69
CA ILE A 119 -35.29 38.53 10.28
C ILE A 119 -36.74 38.30 9.86
N VAL A 120 -37.00 37.09 9.37
CA VAL A 120 -38.32 36.63 8.96
C VAL A 120 -38.69 35.42 9.79
N GLN A 121 -39.72 35.54 10.62
CA GLN A 121 -40.36 34.42 11.30
C GLN A 121 -41.59 34.01 10.48
N ALA A 122 -41.62 32.73 10.07
CA ALA A 122 -42.71 32.10 9.34
C ALA A 122 -43.23 30.89 10.16
N PRO A 123 -44.18 31.08 11.10
CA PRO A 123 -44.58 30.03 12.04
C PRO A 123 -45.17 28.77 11.39
N THR A 124 -45.74 28.88 10.18
CA THR A 124 -46.20 27.75 9.35
C THR A 124 -45.07 26.91 8.76
N GLY A 125 -43.86 27.45 8.71
CA GLY A 125 -42.69 26.85 8.08
C GLY A 125 -42.64 27.05 6.56
N VAL A 126 -41.42 27.06 6.03
CA VAL A 126 -41.10 27.11 4.61
C VAL A 126 -40.04 26.05 4.31
N THR A 127 -40.31 25.15 3.35
CA THR A 127 -39.34 24.15 2.91
C THR A 127 -38.13 24.83 2.28
N TRP A 128 -36.94 24.59 2.84
CA TRP A 128 -35.73 25.33 2.54
C TRP A 128 -34.79 24.62 1.57
N ASN A 129 -34.88 23.30 1.44
CA ASN A 129 -34.07 22.53 0.49
C ASN A 129 -34.78 21.24 0.02
N ASP A 130 -34.20 20.57 -0.96
CA ASP A 130 -34.76 19.39 -1.62
C ASP A 130 -34.87 18.13 -0.72
N LYS A 131 -34.29 18.16 0.49
CA LYS A 131 -34.46 17.09 1.50
C LYS A 131 -35.78 17.23 2.27
N GLY A 132 -36.45 18.38 2.17
CA GLY A 132 -37.67 18.69 2.91
C GLY A 132 -37.46 19.42 4.24
N ASP A 133 -36.23 19.88 4.55
CA ASP A 133 -35.95 20.65 5.77
C ASP A 133 -36.82 21.93 5.82
N VAL A 134 -37.42 22.24 6.97
CA VAL A 134 -38.39 23.34 7.12
C VAL A 134 -37.82 24.46 7.99
N ALA A 135 -37.60 25.63 7.40
CA ALA A 135 -37.19 26.83 8.14
C ALA A 135 -38.42 27.59 8.67
N ARG A 136 -38.35 28.03 9.92
CA ARG A 136 -39.39 28.81 10.63
C ARG A 136 -38.86 30.14 11.18
N LEU A 137 -37.56 30.22 11.46
CA LEU A 137 -36.84 31.45 11.80
C LEU A 137 -35.68 31.66 10.83
N ILE A 138 -35.74 32.70 10.01
CA ILE A 138 -34.78 32.97 8.95
C ILE A 138 -34.09 34.30 9.19
N VAL A 139 -32.75 34.30 9.22
CA VAL A 139 -31.93 35.49 9.50
C VAL A 139 -31.08 35.83 8.29
N GLY A 140 -31.58 36.75 7.46
CA GLY A 140 -30.88 37.24 6.28
C GLY A 140 -29.73 38.18 6.64
N ILE A 141 -28.53 37.91 6.13
CA ILE A 141 -27.32 38.68 6.43
C ILE A 141 -26.72 39.30 5.16
N SER A 142 -26.60 40.63 5.16
CA SER A 142 -25.69 41.36 4.27
C SER A 142 -24.44 41.76 5.05
N ALA A 143 -23.26 41.30 4.62
CA ALA A 143 -22.00 41.57 5.32
C ALA A 143 -20.88 41.93 4.35
N LYS A 144 -20.13 42.97 4.70
CA LYS A 144 -19.02 43.51 3.90
C LYS A 144 -17.65 43.01 4.38
N GLY A 145 -17.52 42.76 5.69
CA GLY A 145 -16.31 42.27 6.36
C GLY A 145 -16.60 41.28 7.49
N LYS A 146 -15.67 41.20 8.47
CA LYS A 146 -15.75 40.33 9.66
C LYS A 146 -16.89 40.71 10.63
N ASP A 147 -17.45 41.90 10.48
CA ASP A 147 -18.39 42.59 11.37
C ASP A 147 -19.60 41.73 11.80
N HIS A 148 -20.07 40.83 10.93
CA HIS A 148 -21.20 39.94 11.17
C HIS A 148 -20.89 38.71 12.07
N LEU A 149 -19.62 38.39 12.33
CA LEU A 149 -19.22 37.26 13.20
C LEU A 149 -19.79 37.41 14.61
N SER A 150 -19.87 38.65 15.10
CA SER A 150 -20.45 39.02 16.40
C SER A 150 -21.93 38.63 16.57
N LEU A 151 -22.68 38.55 15.46
CA LEU A 151 -24.06 38.09 15.41
C LEU A 151 -24.14 36.57 15.16
N LEU A 152 -23.29 36.00 14.30
CA LEU A 152 -23.23 34.54 14.08
C LEU A 152 -22.94 33.77 15.38
N GLN A 153 -22.15 34.33 16.29
CA GLN A 153 -21.96 33.77 17.64
C GLN A 153 -23.29 33.65 18.41
N ARG A 154 -24.06 34.75 18.53
CA ARG A 154 -25.37 34.75 19.21
C ARG A 154 -26.40 33.87 18.49
N LEU A 155 -26.35 33.81 17.17
CA LEU A 155 -27.18 32.89 16.39
C LEU A 155 -26.82 31.42 16.65
N THR A 156 -25.56 31.11 16.97
CA THR A 156 -25.14 29.73 17.29
C THR A 156 -25.78 29.25 18.60
N GLU A 157 -25.90 30.14 19.60
CA GLU A 157 -26.61 29.86 20.86
C GLU A 157 -28.10 29.56 20.60
N VAL A 158 -28.78 30.41 19.81
CA VAL A 158 -30.18 30.22 19.40
C VAL A 158 -30.39 28.96 18.56
N VAL A 159 -29.43 28.58 17.71
CA VAL A 159 -29.51 27.39 16.86
C VAL A 159 -29.31 26.10 17.67
N MET A 160 -28.47 26.11 18.70
CA MET A 160 -28.19 24.93 19.54
C MET A 160 -29.27 24.63 20.58
N ASP A 161 -30.05 25.63 21.00
CA ASP A 161 -31.18 25.45 21.91
C ASP A 161 -32.50 25.25 21.13
N GLU A 162 -32.94 23.98 21.01
CA GLU A 162 -34.18 23.59 20.33
C GLU A 162 -35.43 24.23 20.94
N ALA A 163 -35.45 24.45 22.26
CA ALA A 163 -36.61 25.03 22.95
C ALA A 163 -36.69 26.55 22.71
N LEU A 164 -35.54 27.24 22.72
CA LEU A 164 -35.46 28.65 22.34
C LEU A 164 -35.79 28.84 20.86
N ALA A 165 -35.29 27.97 19.98
CA ALA A 165 -35.59 28.01 18.55
C ALA A 165 -37.11 27.87 18.28
N GLU A 166 -37.80 26.91 18.91
CA GLU A 166 -39.25 26.73 18.77
C GLU A 166 -40.04 27.89 19.39
N GLN A 167 -39.59 28.47 20.51
CA GLN A 167 -40.19 29.68 21.08
C GLN A 167 -40.07 30.86 20.10
N LEU A 168 -38.89 31.12 19.53
CA LEU A 168 -38.70 32.23 18.59
C LEU A 168 -39.40 31.98 17.24
N ALA A 169 -39.55 30.72 16.82
CA ALA A 169 -40.34 30.33 15.65
C ALA A 169 -41.86 30.58 15.81
N THR A 170 -42.37 30.71 17.05
CA THR A 170 -43.80 30.82 17.35
C THR A 170 -44.21 32.07 18.16
N THR A 171 -43.27 32.86 18.66
CA THR A 171 -43.56 34.06 19.47
C THR A 171 -44.39 35.12 18.72
N THR A 172 -45.21 35.85 19.48
CA THR A 172 -46.01 36.98 18.99
C THR A 172 -45.42 38.34 19.38
N ASP A 173 -44.31 38.38 20.14
CA ASP A 173 -43.60 39.61 20.49
C ASP A 173 -42.22 39.68 19.81
N LYS A 174 -41.87 40.84 19.27
CA LYS A 174 -40.53 41.10 18.71
C LYS A 174 -39.47 41.19 19.80
N ALA A 175 -39.87 41.52 21.03
CA ALA A 175 -38.98 41.64 22.17
C ALA A 175 -38.16 40.36 22.41
N ASP A 176 -38.75 39.17 22.24
CA ASP A 176 -38.05 37.89 22.42
C ASP A 176 -36.87 37.74 21.44
N ILE A 177 -37.11 37.97 20.14
CA ILE A 177 -36.08 37.90 19.09
C ILE A 177 -35.03 39.01 19.28
N LEU A 178 -35.46 40.22 19.67
CA LEU A 178 -34.54 41.33 19.97
C LEU A 178 -33.66 41.00 21.18
N ASN A 179 -34.21 40.42 22.25
CA ASN A 179 -33.43 40.06 23.44
C ASN A 179 -32.41 38.96 23.12
N ALA A 180 -32.83 37.90 22.40
CA ALA A 180 -31.96 36.79 22.01
C ALA A 180 -30.79 37.22 21.08
N LEU A 181 -30.98 38.25 20.24
CA LEU A 181 -30.01 38.61 19.20
C LEU A 181 -29.31 39.96 19.40
N ASN A 182 -29.84 40.84 20.25
CA ASN A 182 -29.21 42.10 20.63
C ASN A 182 -28.68 42.15 22.06
N GLY A 183 -29.02 41.15 22.89
CA GLY A 183 -28.68 41.10 24.32
C GLY A 183 -27.27 41.63 24.57
N ALA A 184 -27.20 42.80 25.19
CA ALA A 184 -25.99 43.56 25.40
C ALA A 184 -25.40 43.32 26.79
N GLU A 185 -25.34 42.04 27.19
CA GLU A 185 -24.22 41.64 28.04
C GLU A 185 -22.95 41.81 27.19
N GLN A 186 -21.99 42.56 27.74
CA GLN A 186 -21.07 43.30 26.90
C GLN A 186 -20.02 42.40 26.23
N LYS A 187 -20.19 42.22 24.92
CA LYS A 187 -19.06 42.35 23.98
C LYS A 187 -18.40 43.73 24.17
N VAL A 188 -17.24 43.93 23.55
CA VAL A 188 -16.45 45.17 23.59
C VAL A 188 -15.63 45.31 24.91
N SER A 189 -14.55 46.09 24.90
CA SER A 189 -13.24 45.64 25.39
C SER A 189 -12.23 46.78 25.65
N ALA A 190 -12.09 47.37 26.84
CA ALA A 190 -11.35 48.64 27.02
C ALA A 190 -9.86 48.62 26.56
N GLN A 191 -9.41 49.65 25.82
CA GLN A 191 -8.05 49.73 25.26
C GLN A 191 -7.00 50.08 26.32
N LEU A 192 -6.01 49.20 26.49
CA LEU A 192 -5.14 49.16 27.68
C LEU A 192 -3.66 48.85 27.35
N GLU A 193 -2.75 49.40 28.17
CA GLU A 193 -1.31 49.58 27.90
C GLU A 193 -0.45 48.31 28.09
N ASP A 194 0.66 48.11 27.38
CA ASP A 194 1.53 46.97 27.68
C ASP A 194 2.03 46.95 29.14
N TYR A 195 2.12 45.76 29.73
CA TYR A 195 2.58 45.60 31.11
C TYR A 195 4.10 45.46 31.24
N ALA A 196 4.58 45.36 32.49
CA ALA A 196 5.99 45.39 32.85
C ALA A 196 6.87 44.27 32.24
N VAL A 197 6.32 43.08 32.02
CA VAL A 197 6.97 41.99 31.27
C VAL A 197 6.56 42.10 29.82
N ILE A 198 7.51 42.11 28.88
CA ILE A 198 7.24 42.21 27.44
C ILE A 198 8.20 41.31 26.64
N ALA A 199 7.71 40.67 25.57
CA ALA A 199 8.52 40.09 24.50
C ALA A 199 7.94 40.39 23.11
N GLU A 200 8.80 40.36 22.08
CA GLU A 200 8.40 40.46 20.67
C GLU A 200 8.38 39.07 20.00
N ALA A 201 7.44 38.84 19.09
CA ALA A 201 7.36 37.63 18.28
C ALA A 201 6.88 37.94 16.86
N LYS A 202 7.52 37.35 15.85
CA LYS A 202 7.18 37.56 14.44
C LYS A 202 6.25 36.47 13.93
N VAL A 203 5.16 36.85 13.29
CA VAL A 203 4.24 35.90 12.64
C VAL A 203 4.92 35.30 11.40
N VAL A 204 5.18 33.99 11.43
CA VAL A 204 5.77 33.25 10.29
C VAL A 204 4.72 32.49 9.46
N ASP A 205 3.47 32.43 9.94
CA ASP A 205 2.36 31.72 9.29
C ASP A 205 1.84 32.45 8.05
N THR A 206 1.67 31.72 6.94
CA THR A 206 1.40 32.31 5.62
C THR A 206 0.05 33.02 5.52
N GLN A 207 -0.95 32.58 6.29
CA GLN A 207 -2.28 33.18 6.37
C GLN A 207 -2.44 34.16 7.56
N GLY A 208 -1.36 34.42 8.32
CA GLY A 208 -1.38 35.33 9.47
C GLY A 208 -2.14 34.78 10.69
N MET A 209 -2.77 35.66 11.46
CA MET A 209 -3.50 35.32 12.69
C MET A 209 -4.99 35.07 12.41
N HIS A 210 -5.28 33.94 11.77
CA HIS A 210 -6.63 33.42 11.56
C HIS A 210 -7.00 32.38 12.63
N ALA A 211 -8.11 31.66 12.43
CA ALA A 211 -8.81 30.92 13.48
C ALA A 211 -7.97 29.80 14.17
N ARG A 212 -7.01 29.22 13.46
CA ARG A 212 -6.21 28.07 13.92
C ARG A 212 -5.01 28.50 14.78
N PRO A 213 -4.14 29.44 14.35
CA PRO A 213 -3.18 30.08 15.26
C PRO A 213 -3.85 30.72 16.49
N ALA A 214 -4.98 31.41 16.29
CA ALA A 214 -5.72 32.06 17.37
C ALA A 214 -6.29 31.07 18.42
N SER A 215 -6.74 29.87 18.01
CA SER A 215 -7.24 28.87 18.97
C SER A 215 -6.12 28.21 19.76
N LEU A 216 -4.98 27.92 19.13
CA LEU A 216 -3.81 27.30 19.79
C LEU A 216 -3.18 28.23 20.84
N ILE A 217 -3.08 29.54 20.54
CA ILE A 217 -2.64 30.56 21.50
C ILE A 217 -3.65 30.68 22.66
N SER A 218 -4.95 30.72 22.34
CA SER A 218 -6.05 30.77 23.31
C SER A 218 -6.03 29.62 24.30
N GLU A 219 -5.93 28.37 23.82
CA GLU A 219 -5.85 27.18 24.68
C GLU A 219 -4.57 27.16 25.53
N ARG A 220 -3.44 27.65 25.00
CA ARG A 220 -2.17 27.68 25.74
C ARG A 220 -2.17 28.75 26.83
N ALA A 221 -2.68 29.94 26.54
CA ALA A 221 -2.79 31.04 27.48
C ALA A 221 -3.78 30.74 28.62
N ALA A 222 -4.89 30.05 28.32
CA ALA A 222 -5.91 29.69 29.32
C ALA A 222 -5.38 28.78 30.45
N LYS A 223 -4.30 28.03 30.21
CA LYS A 223 -3.71 27.10 31.20
C LYS A 223 -2.99 27.81 32.36
N PHE A 224 -2.59 29.06 32.17
CA PHE A 224 -2.11 29.89 33.27
C PHE A 224 -3.33 30.62 33.86
N SER A 225 -4.11 29.92 34.70
CA SER A 225 -5.51 30.30 35.00
C SER A 225 -5.66 31.67 35.65
N GLU A 226 -4.89 31.91 36.71
CA GLU A 226 -4.80 33.20 37.41
C GLU A 226 -3.83 34.19 36.71
N THR A 227 -3.19 33.79 35.60
CA THR A 227 -2.20 34.58 34.85
C THR A 227 -2.74 35.01 33.52
N ASP A 228 -2.86 36.30 33.32
CA ASP A 228 -3.40 36.78 32.07
C ASP A 228 -2.26 37.33 31.16
N ILE A 229 -2.24 37.09 29.84
CA ILE A 229 -1.19 37.60 28.90
C ILE A 229 -1.76 38.50 27.77
N ARG A 230 -1.39 39.80 27.65
CA ARG A 230 -1.80 40.65 26.49
C ARG A 230 -1.03 40.23 25.23
N ILE A 231 -1.63 40.41 24.06
CA ILE A 231 -0.93 40.50 22.76
C ILE A 231 -1.38 41.78 22.05
N ARG A 232 -0.45 42.44 21.35
CA ARG A 232 -0.66 43.67 20.58
C ARG A 232 -0.09 43.53 19.16
N ASN A 233 -0.86 43.97 18.16
CA ASN A 233 -0.36 44.27 16.82
C ASN A 233 -0.57 45.76 16.50
N ASP A 234 0.51 46.50 16.25
CA ASP A 234 0.52 47.97 16.14
C ASP A 234 -0.32 48.64 17.25
N GLN A 235 -1.49 49.20 16.92
CA GLN A 235 -2.38 49.88 17.89
C GLN A 235 -3.46 48.98 18.51
N LYS A 236 -3.62 47.72 18.09
CA LYS A 236 -4.69 46.82 18.56
C LYS A 236 -4.20 45.83 19.61
N THR A 237 -4.86 45.77 20.76
CA THR A 237 -4.59 44.83 21.87
C THR A 237 -5.72 43.80 22.06
N ALA A 238 -5.34 42.58 22.45
CA ALA A 238 -6.27 41.52 22.83
C ALA A 238 -5.73 40.68 24.00
N THR A 239 -6.64 40.01 24.71
CA THR A 239 -6.30 38.90 25.61
C THR A 239 -5.83 37.68 24.80
N ALA A 240 -4.65 37.15 25.12
CA ALA A 240 -4.17 35.88 24.59
C ALA A 240 -5.09 34.69 24.93
N LYS A 241 -5.97 34.80 25.93
CA LYS A 241 -6.87 33.72 26.36
C LYS A 241 -8.09 33.56 25.44
N SER A 242 -8.44 34.56 24.64
CA SER A 242 -9.63 34.55 23.78
C SER A 242 -9.28 34.45 22.29
N MET A 243 -9.59 33.31 21.68
CA MET A 243 -9.51 33.09 20.23
C MET A 243 -10.26 34.17 19.43
N ALA A 244 -11.43 34.59 19.90
CA ALA A 244 -12.24 35.61 19.23
C ALA A 244 -11.57 36.99 19.25
N SER A 245 -10.92 37.35 20.36
CA SER A 245 -10.21 38.63 20.51
C SER A 245 -8.88 38.64 19.75
N LEU A 246 -8.19 37.50 19.66
CA LEU A 246 -6.99 37.36 18.81
C LEU A 246 -7.33 37.51 17.32
N LEU A 247 -8.50 37.00 16.90
CA LEU A 247 -9.00 37.08 15.52
C LEU A 247 -9.33 38.49 15.03
N SER A 248 -9.61 39.44 15.91
CA SER A 248 -9.91 40.83 15.55
C SER A 248 -8.71 41.78 15.52
N MET A 249 -7.59 41.40 16.14
CA MET A 249 -6.30 42.06 15.89
C MET A 249 -5.97 42.02 14.38
N GLY A 250 -6.07 40.84 13.77
CA GLY A 250 -5.93 40.65 12.33
C GLY A 250 -4.50 40.80 11.80
N ALA A 251 -3.53 40.21 12.51
CA ALA A 251 -2.13 40.21 12.10
C ALA A 251 -1.86 39.35 10.85
N SER A 252 -0.85 39.73 10.08
CA SER A 252 -0.48 39.16 8.78
C SER A 252 0.91 38.50 8.82
N LEU A 253 1.24 37.72 7.78
CA LEU A 253 2.58 37.15 7.60
C LEU A 253 3.66 38.24 7.67
N GLY A 254 4.59 38.10 8.60
CA GLY A 254 5.72 38.99 8.79
C GLY A 254 5.50 40.15 9.77
N ASP A 255 4.30 40.34 10.30
CA ASP A 255 4.02 41.29 11.39
C ASP A 255 4.82 40.91 12.65
N VAL A 256 5.20 41.91 13.45
CA VAL A 256 5.84 41.72 14.76
C VAL A 256 4.85 42.08 15.85
N LEU A 257 4.49 41.08 16.65
CA LEU A 257 3.56 41.17 17.77
C LEU A 257 4.31 41.42 19.08
N ILE A 258 3.69 42.20 19.96
CA ILE A 258 4.19 42.51 21.29
C ILE A 258 3.31 41.77 22.31
N ILE A 259 3.91 41.01 23.22
CA ILE A 259 3.24 40.09 24.15
C ILE A 259 3.62 40.53 25.57
N SER A 260 2.65 40.89 26.43
CA SER A 260 2.97 41.61 27.68
C SER A 260 2.11 41.27 28.91
N ALA A 261 2.70 41.36 30.13
CA ALA A 261 2.04 40.99 31.40
C ALA A 261 2.71 41.53 32.76
N GLN A 262 2.08 41.65 33.97
CA GLN A 262 2.69 41.81 35.35
C GLN A 262 2.38 40.74 36.51
N GLY A 263 3.33 40.26 37.39
CA GLY A 263 3.07 39.47 38.67
C GLY A 263 3.73 38.05 38.99
N PRO A 264 3.01 36.91 39.34
CA PRO A 264 3.47 35.45 39.56
C PRO A 264 3.76 34.24 38.53
N GLU A 265 3.05 33.87 37.40
CA GLU A 265 3.50 32.97 36.27
C GLU A 265 3.83 33.53 34.81
N ALA A 266 3.72 34.82 34.39
CA ALA A 266 3.77 35.27 32.95
C ALA A 266 5.05 35.44 32.05
N GLU A 267 6.26 36.00 32.31
CA GLU A 267 7.49 35.76 31.50
C GLU A 267 7.58 34.30 31.04
N GLN A 268 7.24 33.33 31.90
CA GLN A 268 7.12 31.94 31.47
C GLN A 268 6.03 31.76 30.40
N ALA A 269 4.84 32.35 30.56
CA ALA A 269 3.78 32.36 29.55
C ALA A 269 4.08 33.21 28.27
N VAL A 270 4.60 34.43 28.40
CA VAL A 270 5.07 35.38 27.39
C VAL A 270 6.20 34.75 26.58
N GLN A 271 7.17 34.08 27.22
CA GLN A 271 8.21 33.30 26.53
C GLN A 271 7.60 32.13 25.77
N ILE A 272 6.73 31.33 26.41
CA ILE A 272 6.09 30.18 25.75
C ILE A 272 5.25 30.60 24.53
N LEU A 273 4.50 31.70 24.64
CA LEU A 273 3.68 32.22 23.54
C LEU A 273 4.52 32.91 22.46
N SER A 274 5.62 33.60 22.81
CA SER A 274 6.53 34.19 21.83
C SER A 274 7.29 33.13 21.04
N GLU A 275 7.76 32.07 21.70
CA GLU A 275 8.40 30.92 21.04
C GLU A 275 7.42 30.22 20.08
N MET A 276 6.16 30.00 20.49
CA MET A 276 5.12 29.42 19.63
C MET A 276 4.85 30.24 18.37
N ILE A 277 4.69 31.57 18.49
CA ILE A 277 4.40 32.45 17.35
C ILE A 277 5.59 32.53 16.38
N ASN A 278 6.82 32.53 16.88
CA ASN A 278 8.03 32.54 16.05
C ASN A 278 8.30 31.19 15.32
N GLN A 279 7.70 30.08 15.76
CA GLN A 279 7.86 28.75 15.16
C GLN A 279 6.80 28.43 14.08
N GLY A 280 5.63 29.06 14.16
CA GLY A 280 4.52 28.86 13.22
C GLY A 280 3.48 27.85 13.70
N LEU A 281 2.21 28.19 13.49
CA LEU A 281 1.01 27.53 14.01
C LEU A 281 0.03 27.11 12.88
N ASP A 282 0.28 27.53 11.63
CA ASP A 282 -0.48 27.20 10.42
C ASP A 282 0.43 26.69 9.28
N ASN A 283 1.49 25.96 9.63
CA ASN A 283 2.31 25.24 8.66
C ASN A 283 1.54 24.04 8.07
N GLU A 284 0.65 24.28 7.10
CA GLU A 284 -0.08 23.24 6.36
C GLU A 284 0.80 22.47 5.34
N GLU A 285 2.00 22.05 5.73
CA GLU A 285 2.61 20.83 5.18
C GLU A 285 2.13 19.59 5.98
N GLY A 286 0.80 19.44 6.16
CA GLY A 286 0.29 18.50 7.17
C GLY A 286 -1.23 18.24 7.29
N GLN A 287 -1.99 18.20 6.19
CA GLN A 287 -3.35 17.62 6.09
C GLN A 287 -3.69 17.49 4.59
N ASP A 288 -3.52 16.34 3.92
CA ASP A 288 -4.30 15.10 4.10
C ASP A 288 -3.59 13.92 4.80
N ASN A 289 -2.29 13.97 5.06
CA ASN A 289 -1.53 12.83 5.59
C ASN A 289 -1.69 12.58 7.12
N ALA A 290 -2.77 13.06 7.75
CA ALA A 290 -2.95 13.01 9.21
C ALA A 290 -3.25 11.59 9.77
N SER A 291 -3.69 10.63 8.94
CA SER A 291 -3.79 9.21 9.31
C SER A 291 -2.59 8.37 8.85
N TYR A 292 -1.87 8.81 7.81
CA TYR A 292 -0.86 8.00 7.15
C TYR A 292 0.50 8.10 7.84
N LYS A 293 0.72 7.21 8.81
CA LYS A 293 2.07 6.88 9.31
C LYS A 293 2.78 5.98 8.29
N PRO A 294 3.88 6.41 7.63
CA PRO A 294 4.57 5.58 6.63
C PRO A 294 5.20 4.29 7.19
N LEU A 295 5.36 4.22 8.52
CA LEU A 295 5.86 3.05 9.27
C LEU A 295 4.76 2.15 9.85
N ALA A 296 3.48 2.54 9.75
CA ALA A 296 2.38 1.73 10.24
C ALA A 296 2.14 0.55 9.28
N VAL A 297 2.78 -0.58 9.60
CA VAL A 297 2.40 -1.89 9.06
C VAL A 297 0.97 -2.18 9.51
N LEU A 298 0.13 -2.71 8.62
CA LEU A 298 -1.19 -3.18 9.01
C LEU A 298 -1.04 -4.24 10.12
N SER A 299 -1.74 -4.05 11.23
CA SER A 299 -1.74 -5.02 12.33
C SER A 299 -2.70 -6.18 12.02
N ALA A 300 -2.40 -7.36 12.57
CA ALA A 300 -3.39 -8.43 12.71
C ALA A 300 -4.63 -7.93 13.47
N LEU A 301 -5.78 -8.58 13.26
CA LEU A 301 -6.97 -8.40 14.09
C LEU A 301 -6.74 -8.90 15.53
N THR A 302 -7.48 -8.34 16.48
CA THR A 302 -7.27 -8.56 17.93
C THR A 302 -8.57 -8.89 18.63
N ASP A 303 -8.50 -9.74 19.66
CA ASP A 303 -9.66 -10.21 20.44
C ASP A 303 -10.78 -10.87 19.59
N VAL A 304 -10.42 -11.32 18.38
CA VAL A 304 -11.29 -11.88 17.33
C VAL A 304 -12.28 -12.91 17.87
N GLN A 305 -13.56 -12.67 17.61
CA GLN A 305 -14.66 -13.62 17.84
C GLN A 305 -15.23 -14.05 16.49
N CYS A 306 -15.16 -15.35 16.21
CA CYS A 306 -15.66 -15.98 14.98
C CYS A 306 -16.00 -17.44 15.26
N ARG A 307 -16.76 -18.09 14.37
CA ARG A 307 -17.08 -19.52 14.51
C ARG A 307 -15.82 -20.40 14.47
N GLU A 308 -14.89 -20.10 13.57
CA GLU A 308 -13.70 -20.92 13.35
C GLU A 308 -12.51 -20.06 12.89
N THR A 309 -11.34 -20.25 13.51
CA THR A 309 -10.07 -19.64 13.09
C THR A 309 -9.19 -20.71 12.49
N ILE A 310 -8.83 -20.57 11.22
CA ILE A 310 -7.96 -21.52 10.52
C ILE A 310 -6.63 -20.83 10.22
N ARG A 311 -5.51 -21.49 10.56
CA ARG A 311 -4.16 -20.96 10.39
C ARG A 311 -3.45 -21.63 9.21
N GLY A 312 -2.59 -20.89 8.55
CA GLY A 312 -1.71 -21.37 7.49
C GLY A 312 -0.46 -20.50 7.41
N SER A 313 0.00 -20.21 6.19
CA SER A 313 1.12 -19.32 5.89
C SER A 313 0.68 -18.11 5.08
N ALA A 314 1.15 -16.92 5.46
CA ALA A 314 0.96 -15.69 4.69
C ALA A 314 1.56 -15.81 3.28
N ALA A 315 0.72 -15.75 2.25
CA ALA A 315 1.16 -15.73 0.86
C ALA A 315 1.32 -14.29 0.36
N SER A 316 0.29 -13.46 0.49
CA SER A 316 0.24 -12.12 -0.09
C SER A 316 -0.38 -11.13 0.90
N PRO A 317 0.19 -9.91 1.07
CA PRO A 317 -0.17 -8.98 2.14
C PRO A 317 -1.47 -8.20 1.87
N GLY A 318 -1.88 -7.42 2.87
CA GLY A 318 -3.16 -6.71 2.92
C GLY A 318 -4.21 -7.48 3.72
N ILE A 319 -5.41 -6.96 3.83
CA ILE A 319 -6.55 -7.61 4.51
C ILE A 319 -7.77 -7.57 3.58
N THR A 320 -8.67 -8.53 3.72
CA THR A 320 -9.94 -8.53 2.96
C THR A 320 -11.07 -9.18 3.73
N MET A 321 -12.32 -8.85 3.36
CA MET A 321 -13.52 -9.47 3.89
C MET A 321 -14.57 -9.55 2.78
N ALA A 322 -15.06 -10.75 2.50
CA ALA A 322 -16.05 -11.03 1.45
C ALA A 322 -16.74 -12.40 1.72
N PRO A 323 -17.81 -12.76 0.98
CA PRO A 323 -18.40 -14.08 1.06
C PRO A 323 -17.45 -15.20 0.57
N ALA A 324 -17.50 -16.37 1.20
CA ALA A 324 -16.78 -17.56 0.78
C ALA A 324 -17.32 -18.10 -0.56
N PHE A 325 -16.42 -18.40 -1.49
CA PHE A 325 -16.71 -19.29 -2.61
C PHE A 325 -15.78 -20.51 -2.54
N ARG A 326 -16.30 -21.62 -2.01
CA ARG A 326 -15.56 -22.88 -1.98
C ARG A 326 -15.67 -23.60 -3.31
N LEU A 327 -14.55 -23.69 -4.01
CA LEU A 327 -14.37 -24.48 -5.22
C LEU A 327 -14.37 -25.97 -4.87
N LYS A 328 -15.56 -26.57 -4.88
CA LYS A 328 -15.78 -27.99 -4.61
C LYS A 328 -15.56 -28.78 -5.90
N ALA A 329 -14.69 -29.79 -5.87
CA ALA A 329 -14.61 -30.78 -6.94
C ALA A 329 -15.98 -31.49 -7.04
N GLY A 330 -16.71 -31.27 -8.12
CA GLY A 330 -18.03 -31.83 -8.34
C GLY A 330 -17.97 -33.32 -8.59
N GLN A 331 -18.73 -34.13 -7.83
CA GLN A 331 -18.92 -35.53 -8.17
C GLN A 331 -19.77 -35.64 -9.43
N ILE A 332 -19.11 -35.81 -10.58
CA ILE A 332 -19.74 -36.04 -11.87
C ILE A 332 -20.52 -37.35 -11.81
N LYS A 333 -21.85 -37.27 -11.89
CA LYS A 333 -22.73 -38.44 -11.93
C LYS A 333 -23.08 -38.77 -13.38
N TYR A 334 -22.68 -39.95 -13.82
CA TYR A 334 -22.97 -40.51 -15.14
C TYR A 334 -23.57 -41.91 -14.98
N GLU A 335 -24.41 -42.32 -15.93
CA GLU A 335 -24.89 -43.70 -16.01
C GLU A 335 -23.79 -44.62 -16.54
N GLU A 336 -23.77 -45.89 -16.11
CA GLU A 336 -22.74 -46.83 -16.51
C GLU A 336 -22.97 -47.42 -17.90
N ASN A 337 -24.23 -47.73 -18.25
CA ASN A 337 -24.57 -48.52 -19.44
C ASN A 337 -25.25 -47.63 -20.50
N ALA A 338 -24.81 -47.76 -21.74
CA ALA A 338 -25.29 -46.98 -22.88
C ALA A 338 -26.61 -47.51 -23.46
N GLN A 339 -27.37 -46.62 -24.12
CA GLN A 339 -28.53 -47.00 -24.94
C GLN A 339 -28.14 -47.26 -26.41
N ASP A 340 -27.21 -46.49 -26.98
CA ASP A 340 -26.58 -46.76 -28.28
C ASP A 340 -25.07 -46.42 -28.24
N PRO A 341 -24.16 -47.42 -28.31
CA PRO A 341 -22.72 -47.21 -28.40
C PRO A 341 -22.25 -46.25 -29.51
N LYS A 342 -23.02 -46.06 -30.59
CA LYS A 342 -22.64 -45.17 -31.71
C LYS A 342 -22.83 -43.70 -31.38
N GLU A 343 -23.92 -43.35 -30.70
CA GLU A 343 -24.11 -41.98 -30.22
C GLU A 343 -23.15 -41.67 -29.06
N GLU A 344 -22.80 -42.65 -28.22
CA GLU A 344 -21.73 -42.51 -27.22
C GLU A 344 -20.35 -42.28 -27.85
N ALA A 345 -19.94 -43.04 -28.88
CA ALA A 345 -18.66 -42.82 -29.56
C ALA A 345 -18.58 -41.44 -30.26
N LYS A 346 -19.72 -40.94 -30.74
CA LYS A 346 -19.88 -39.60 -31.32
C LYS A 346 -19.88 -38.50 -30.27
N LEU A 347 -20.49 -38.73 -29.10
CA LEU A 347 -20.41 -37.86 -27.93
C LEU A 347 -18.96 -37.77 -27.42
N PHE A 348 -18.28 -38.91 -27.32
CA PHE A 348 -16.89 -39.04 -26.89
C PHE A 348 -15.94 -38.20 -27.74
N SER A 349 -15.96 -38.44 -29.06
CA SER A 349 -15.12 -37.70 -30.03
C SER A 349 -15.46 -36.20 -30.09
N THR A 350 -16.74 -35.82 -29.96
CA THR A 350 -17.16 -34.42 -29.89
C THR A 350 -16.66 -33.73 -28.61
N ALA A 351 -16.69 -34.41 -27.47
CA ALA A 351 -16.21 -33.88 -26.19
C ALA A 351 -14.68 -33.75 -26.17
N LEU A 352 -13.93 -34.72 -26.70
CA LEU A 352 -12.47 -34.61 -26.87
C LEU A 352 -12.07 -33.42 -27.76
N ALA A 353 -12.75 -33.22 -28.89
CA ALA A 353 -12.48 -32.10 -29.78
C ALA A 353 -12.74 -30.74 -29.09
N LYS A 354 -13.84 -30.63 -28.33
CA LYS A 354 -14.13 -29.44 -27.51
C LYS A 354 -13.14 -29.24 -26.37
N ALA A 355 -12.71 -30.30 -25.70
CA ALA A 355 -11.71 -30.22 -24.64
C ALA A 355 -10.36 -29.74 -25.18
N ALA A 356 -9.94 -30.22 -26.36
CA ALA A 356 -8.73 -29.78 -27.03
C ALA A 356 -8.80 -28.29 -27.43
N GLN A 357 -9.95 -27.83 -27.94
CA GLN A 357 -10.18 -26.40 -28.23
C GLN A 357 -10.13 -25.55 -26.95
N GLN A 358 -10.83 -25.96 -25.88
CA GLN A 358 -10.79 -25.26 -24.60
C GLN A 358 -9.38 -25.17 -24.02
N LEU A 359 -8.57 -26.23 -24.15
CA LEU A 359 -7.18 -26.21 -23.70
C LEU A 359 -6.31 -25.26 -24.54
N ASP A 360 -6.56 -25.12 -25.86
CA ASP A 360 -5.90 -24.11 -26.69
C ASP A 360 -6.29 -22.67 -26.28
N GLU A 361 -7.59 -22.42 -26.04
CA GLU A 361 -8.12 -21.13 -25.60
C GLU A 361 -7.59 -20.74 -24.21
N LEU A 362 -7.61 -21.67 -23.26
CA LEU A 362 -7.07 -21.47 -21.91
C LEU A 362 -5.55 -21.32 -21.93
N LYS A 363 -4.85 -22.08 -22.78
CA LYS A 363 -3.41 -21.90 -22.99
C LYS A 363 -3.13 -20.50 -23.51
N ALA A 364 -3.83 -20.03 -24.54
CA ALA A 364 -3.65 -18.68 -25.08
C ALA A 364 -3.88 -17.59 -24.03
N ASN A 365 -4.93 -17.71 -23.21
CA ASN A 365 -5.21 -16.78 -22.12
C ASN A 365 -4.10 -16.79 -21.05
N LEU A 366 -3.66 -17.97 -20.60
CA LEU A 366 -2.60 -18.10 -19.59
C LEU A 366 -1.21 -17.77 -20.12
N GLN A 367 -0.92 -17.93 -21.42
CA GLN A 367 0.42 -17.74 -22.02
C GLN A 367 1.05 -16.39 -21.63
N SER A 368 0.21 -15.35 -21.51
CA SER A 368 0.61 -14.00 -21.08
C SER A 368 0.87 -13.86 -19.58
N ARG A 369 0.17 -14.59 -18.71
CA ARG A 369 0.17 -14.38 -17.23
C ARG A 369 0.84 -15.49 -16.41
N ALA A 370 0.64 -16.75 -16.80
CA ALA A 370 0.97 -17.95 -16.06
C ALA A 370 1.50 -19.02 -17.05
N PRO A 371 2.77 -18.91 -17.48
CA PRO A 371 3.26 -19.62 -18.65
C PRO A 371 3.67 -21.07 -18.39
N ASN A 372 4.09 -21.41 -17.18
CA ASN A 372 4.38 -22.81 -16.81
C ASN A 372 3.08 -23.60 -16.64
N GLU A 373 2.04 -22.91 -16.17
CA GLU A 373 0.65 -23.34 -16.14
C GLU A 373 0.11 -23.53 -17.58
N ALA A 374 0.44 -22.64 -18.51
CA ALA A 374 0.14 -22.79 -19.95
C ALA A 374 0.92 -23.96 -20.62
N ALA A 375 2.12 -24.30 -20.13
CA ALA A 375 2.85 -25.49 -20.56
C ALA A 375 2.21 -26.78 -20.02
N ILE A 376 1.69 -26.77 -18.79
CA ILE A 376 0.85 -27.86 -18.24
C ILE A 376 -0.39 -28.08 -19.11
N LEU A 377 -1.12 -27.03 -19.50
CA LEU A 377 -2.28 -27.14 -20.42
C LEU A 377 -1.89 -27.78 -21.77
N HIS A 378 -0.66 -27.60 -22.25
CA HIS A 378 -0.17 -28.29 -23.45
C HIS A 378 0.07 -29.78 -23.22
N ALA A 379 0.65 -30.18 -22.08
CA ALA A 379 0.79 -31.58 -21.71
C ALA A 379 -0.58 -32.26 -21.51
N GLN A 380 -1.53 -31.58 -20.86
CA GLN A 380 -2.92 -32.01 -20.73
C GLN A 380 -3.59 -32.22 -22.10
N LYS A 381 -3.30 -31.38 -23.10
CA LYS A 381 -3.81 -31.56 -24.47
C LYS A 381 -3.23 -32.82 -25.15
N GLN A 382 -1.98 -33.18 -24.86
CA GLN A 382 -1.38 -34.44 -25.33
C GLN A 382 -2.06 -35.66 -24.67
N LEU A 383 -2.47 -35.57 -23.40
CA LEU A 383 -3.22 -36.64 -22.72
C LEU A 383 -4.60 -36.93 -23.35
N LEU A 384 -5.22 -35.94 -24.02
CA LEU A 384 -6.45 -36.17 -24.83
C LEU A 384 -6.20 -37.05 -26.06
N GLN A 385 -4.95 -37.28 -26.44
CA GLN A 385 -4.53 -38.02 -27.63
C GLN A 385 -3.78 -39.32 -27.28
N ASP A 386 -3.75 -39.72 -26.00
CA ASP A 386 -3.07 -40.94 -25.55
C ASP A 386 -3.74 -42.20 -26.12
N GLU A 387 -3.00 -42.97 -26.92
CA GLU A 387 -3.53 -44.15 -27.61
C GLU A 387 -4.07 -45.22 -26.63
N LEU A 388 -3.53 -45.35 -25.42
CA LEU A 388 -3.97 -46.36 -24.45
C LEU A 388 -5.30 -45.95 -23.80
N VAL A 389 -5.42 -44.68 -23.39
CA VAL A 389 -6.66 -44.12 -22.84
C VAL A 389 -7.78 -44.15 -23.87
N LEU A 390 -7.51 -43.72 -25.11
CA LEU A 390 -8.47 -43.76 -26.21
C LEU A 390 -8.90 -45.21 -26.51
N THR A 391 -7.94 -46.12 -26.70
CA THR A 391 -8.21 -47.53 -27.05
C THR A 391 -8.98 -48.27 -25.95
N ASP A 392 -8.73 -47.98 -24.67
CA ASP A 392 -9.51 -48.59 -23.57
C ASP A 392 -10.91 -47.96 -23.42
N CYS A 393 -11.05 -46.64 -23.63
CA CYS A 393 -12.36 -45.99 -23.66
C CYS A 393 -13.24 -46.57 -24.79
N GLU A 394 -12.71 -46.69 -26.01
CA GLU A 394 -13.42 -47.27 -27.16
C GLU A 394 -13.87 -48.72 -26.89
N LYS A 395 -13.03 -49.55 -26.25
CA LYS A 395 -13.42 -50.90 -25.83
C LYS A 395 -14.61 -50.88 -24.87
N PHE A 396 -14.63 -49.98 -23.89
CA PHE A 396 -15.75 -49.89 -22.95
C PHE A 396 -17.04 -49.44 -23.66
N ILE A 397 -16.98 -48.44 -24.53
CA ILE A 397 -18.12 -47.98 -25.33
C ILE A 397 -18.67 -49.12 -26.21
N VAL A 398 -17.82 -49.83 -26.94
CA VAL A 398 -18.21 -50.97 -27.79
C VAL A 398 -18.84 -52.11 -26.98
N ASN A 399 -18.46 -52.28 -25.71
CA ASN A 399 -19.07 -53.23 -24.78
C ASN A 399 -20.33 -52.68 -24.05
N GLY A 400 -20.92 -51.58 -24.54
CA GLY A 400 -22.20 -51.07 -24.06
C GLY A 400 -22.12 -50.13 -22.85
N LYS A 401 -20.98 -49.49 -22.61
CA LYS A 401 -20.81 -48.47 -21.56
C LYS A 401 -20.96 -47.04 -22.12
N THR A 402 -21.37 -46.09 -21.28
CA THR A 402 -21.44 -44.67 -21.69
C THR A 402 -20.04 -44.11 -21.93
N ALA A 403 -19.92 -43.07 -22.76
CA ALA A 403 -18.66 -42.38 -23.00
C ALA A 403 -18.06 -41.80 -21.70
N ALA A 404 -18.92 -41.25 -20.83
CA ALA A 404 -18.51 -40.70 -19.55
C ALA A 404 -17.95 -41.78 -18.59
N TRP A 405 -18.64 -42.91 -18.42
CA TRP A 405 -18.13 -44.02 -17.62
C TRP A 405 -16.83 -44.58 -18.21
N SER A 406 -16.79 -44.74 -19.54
CA SER A 406 -15.66 -45.31 -20.27
C SER A 406 -14.39 -44.48 -20.13
N PHE A 407 -14.48 -43.16 -20.29
CA PHE A 407 -13.32 -42.27 -20.16
C PHE A 407 -12.85 -42.16 -18.71
N HIS A 408 -13.78 -42.09 -17.75
CA HIS A 408 -13.43 -42.10 -16.33
C HIS A 408 -12.63 -43.36 -15.95
N GLN A 409 -13.10 -44.55 -16.35
CA GLN A 409 -12.41 -45.81 -16.05
C GLN A 409 -11.08 -45.96 -16.80
N ALA A 410 -10.98 -45.45 -18.03
CA ALA A 410 -9.72 -45.41 -18.77
C ALA A 410 -8.68 -44.53 -18.07
N ILE A 411 -9.07 -43.37 -17.52
CA ILE A 411 -8.16 -42.51 -16.74
C ILE A 411 -7.84 -43.11 -15.36
N GLU A 412 -8.82 -43.58 -14.58
CA GLU A 412 -8.56 -44.16 -13.24
C GLU A 412 -7.60 -45.35 -13.31
N LYS A 413 -7.66 -46.16 -14.38
CA LYS A 413 -6.70 -47.24 -14.65
C LYS A 413 -5.25 -46.72 -14.78
N GLN A 414 -5.04 -45.57 -15.42
CA GLN A 414 -3.72 -44.94 -15.52
C GLN A 414 -3.30 -44.25 -14.21
N VAL A 415 -4.25 -43.63 -13.50
CA VAL A 415 -4.01 -43.03 -12.18
C VAL A 415 -3.58 -44.07 -11.16
N GLU A 416 -4.26 -45.23 -11.08
CA GLU A 416 -3.90 -46.32 -10.17
C GLU A 416 -2.56 -46.95 -10.54
N SER A 417 -2.27 -47.09 -11.84
CA SER A 417 -0.94 -47.48 -12.33
C SER A 417 0.14 -46.53 -11.80
N LEU A 418 -0.06 -45.20 -11.95
CA LEU A 418 0.88 -44.18 -11.49
C LEU A 418 1.02 -44.10 -9.96
N ARG A 419 -0.05 -44.38 -9.19
CA ARG A 419 0.01 -44.44 -7.71
C ARG A 419 1.00 -45.50 -7.22
N THR A 420 1.17 -46.61 -7.96
CA THR A 420 2.14 -47.66 -7.61
C THR A 420 3.59 -47.34 -7.94
N VAL A 421 3.86 -46.23 -8.63
CA VAL A 421 5.22 -45.79 -9.00
C VAL A 421 5.81 -44.94 -7.88
N GLU A 422 6.99 -45.29 -7.38
CA GLU A 422 7.67 -44.58 -6.27
C GLU A 422 8.11 -43.15 -6.62
N ASN A 423 8.03 -42.75 -7.89
CA ASN A 423 8.53 -41.47 -8.39
C ASN A 423 7.49 -40.35 -8.22
N GLU A 424 7.70 -39.47 -7.23
CA GLU A 424 6.79 -38.35 -6.93
C GLU A 424 6.52 -37.43 -8.15
N ARG A 425 7.49 -37.25 -9.05
CA ARG A 425 7.29 -36.45 -10.28
C ARG A 425 6.32 -37.12 -11.28
N LEU A 426 6.17 -38.45 -11.22
CA LEU A 426 5.13 -39.17 -11.96
C LEU A 426 3.79 -39.20 -11.21
N LYS A 427 3.80 -39.20 -9.87
CA LYS A 427 2.57 -39.00 -9.09
C LYS A 427 1.99 -37.59 -9.28
N ALA A 428 2.80 -36.56 -9.46
CA ALA A 428 2.33 -35.20 -9.76
C ALA A 428 1.43 -35.15 -11.03
N ARG A 429 1.71 -35.98 -12.05
CA ARG A 429 0.88 -36.10 -13.27
C ARG A 429 -0.52 -36.69 -13.03
N ILE A 430 -0.79 -37.25 -11.85
CA ILE A 430 -2.15 -37.69 -11.47
C ILE A 430 -3.09 -36.47 -11.43
N ALA A 431 -2.61 -35.30 -11.02
CA ALA A 431 -3.41 -34.07 -11.05
C ALA A 431 -3.78 -33.67 -12.48
N ASP A 432 -2.84 -33.76 -13.44
CA ASP A 432 -3.10 -33.47 -14.86
C ASP A 432 -4.10 -34.43 -15.48
N LEU A 433 -3.97 -35.73 -15.19
CA LEU A 433 -4.93 -36.75 -15.62
C LEU A 433 -6.33 -36.49 -15.06
N ILE A 434 -6.44 -36.04 -13.81
CA ILE A 434 -7.72 -35.71 -13.16
C ILE A 434 -8.34 -34.43 -13.76
N ASP A 435 -7.55 -33.38 -14.00
CA ASP A 435 -8.02 -32.13 -14.61
C ASP A 435 -8.50 -32.36 -16.06
N VAL A 436 -7.79 -33.21 -16.82
CA VAL A 436 -8.21 -33.70 -18.15
C VAL A 436 -9.47 -34.55 -18.08
N ARG A 437 -9.55 -35.50 -17.13
CA ARG A 437 -10.74 -36.33 -16.89
C ARG A 437 -11.96 -35.47 -16.67
N ASP A 438 -11.92 -34.57 -15.71
CA ASP A 438 -13.11 -33.82 -15.27
C ASP A 438 -13.53 -32.77 -16.30
N ARG A 439 -12.59 -32.14 -17.02
CA ARG A 439 -12.87 -31.32 -18.21
C ARG A 439 -13.67 -32.08 -19.28
N VAL A 440 -13.19 -33.26 -19.66
CA VAL A 440 -13.76 -34.06 -20.74
C VAL A 440 -15.12 -34.63 -20.33
N LEU A 441 -15.27 -35.05 -19.06
CA LEU A 441 -16.53 -35.52 -18.51
C LEU A 441 -17.60 -34.41 -18.41
N ALA A 442 -17.25 -33.19 -18.02
CA ALA A 442 -18.18 -32.06 -17.99
C ALA A 442 -18.76 -31.72 -19.39
N LEU A 443 -18.00 -32.00 -20.46
CA LEU A 443 -18.46 -31.85 -21.84
C LEU A 443 -19.40 -32.99 -22.32
N MET A 444 -19.44 -34.12 -21.61
CA MET A 444 -20.34 -35.25 -21.88
C MET A 444 -21.56 -35.31 -20.96
N VAL A 445 -21.48 -34.68 -19.78
CA VAL A 445 -22.51 -34.73 -18.73
C VAL A 445 -23.01 -33.30 -18.45
N PRO A 446 -24.00 -32.78 -19.21
CA PRO A 446 -24.40 -31.36 -19.14
C PRO A 446 -24.98 -30.90 -17.79
N ALA A 447 -25.31 -31.84 -16.89
CA ALA A 447 -25.70 -31.56 -15.51
C ALA A 447 -24.52 -31.14 -14.62
N VAL A 448 -23.28 -31.28 -15.09
CA VAL A 448 -22.08 -30.67 -14.49
C VAL A 448 -21.76 -29.41 -15.27
N SER A 449 -22.46 -28.33 -14.92
CA SER A 449 -22.19 -27.00 -15.45
C SER A 449 -20.74 -26.57 -15.16
N ALA A 450 -20.22 -25.64 -15.97
CA ALA A 450 -19.00 -24.92 -15.62
C ALA A 450 -19.14 -24.30 -14.22
N VAL A 451 -18.02 -24.10 -13.53
CA VAL A 451 -17.99 -23.51 -12.19
C VAL A 451 -18.69 -22.15 -12.22
N ASP A 452 -19.87 -22.09 -11.62
CA ASP A 452 -20.68 -20.88 -11.53
C ASP A 452 -20.10 -19.97 -10.45
N TYR A 453 -19.10 -19.18 -10.84
CA TYR A 453 -18.44 -18.24 -9.95
C TYR A 453 -19.38 -17.05 -9.63
N PRO A 454 -19.34 -16.50 -8.41
CA PRO A 454 -20.13 -15.34 -8.06
C PRO A 454 -19.87 -14.16 -9.00
N GLN A 455 -20.94 -13.46 -9.36
CA GLN A 455 -20.89 -12.21 -10.13
C GLN A 455 -20.70 -10.97 -9.23
N THR A 456 -20.64 -11.19 -7.91
CA THR A 456 -20.25 -10.23 -6.87
C THR A 456 -18.83 -10.53 -6.42
N ASP A 457 -18.32 -9.74 -5.48
CA ASP A 457 -17.06 -10.00 -4.83
C ASP A 457 -17.06 -11.27 -3.96
N PHE A 458 -15.91 -11.97 -3.89
CA PHE A 458 -15.76 -13.19 -3.08
C PHE A 458 -14.32 -13.50 -2.66
N ILE A 459 -14.17 -14.34 -1.64
CA ILE A 459 -12.92 -15.00 -1.27
C ILE A 459 -12.91 -16.42 -1.85
N LEU A 460 -11.92 -16.72 -2.68
CA LEU A 460 -11.76 -18.01 -3.33
C LEU A 460 -11.14 -19.03 -2.39
N MET A 461 -11.83 -20.14 -2.17
CA MET A 461 -11.41 -21.23 -1.28
C MET A 461 -11.27 -22.54 -2.04
N ALA A 462 -10.09 -23.16 -2.04
CA ALA A 462 -9.84 -24.42 -2.73
C ALA A 462 -8.93 -25.35 -1.92
N LYS A 463 -8.94 -26.67 -2.20
CA LYS A 463 -7.87 -27.55 -1.69
C LYS A 463 -6.54 -27.17 -2.33
N GLU A 464 -6.56 -27.13 -3.66
CA GLU A 464 -5.55 -26.63 -4.58
C GLU A 464 -6.28 -26.14 -5.85
N LEU A 465 -5.65 -25.33 -6.68
CA LEU A 465 -6.21 -24.80 -7.92
C LEU A 465 -5.43 -25.32 -9.13
N THR A 466 -6.13 -26.00 -10.06
CA THR A 466 -5.51 -26.44 -11.32
C THR A 466 -5.33 -25.25 -12.28
N PRO A 467 -4.36 -25.29 -13.22
CA PRO A 467 -4.21 -24.27 -14.27
C PRO A 467 -5.52 -23.90 -14.96
N SER A 468 -6.33 -24.92 -15.26
CA SER A 468 -7.69 -24.82 -15.81
C SER A 468 -8.62 -23.94 -14.99
N GLN A 469 -8.58 -24.05 -13.66
CA GLN A 469 -9.43 -23.30 -12.74
C GLN A 469 -8.91 -21.86 -12.55
N THR A 470 -7.59 -21.70 -12.39
CA THR A 470 -6.90 -20.42 -12.24
C THR A 470 -7.17 -19.48 -13.42
N ALA A 471 -7.19 -20.01 -14.66
CA ALA A 471 -7.56 -19.25 -15.85
C ALA A 471 -9.01 -18.73 -15.82
N GLY A 472 -9.93 -19.50 -15.23
CA GLY A 472 -11.35 -19.14 -15.08
C GLY A 472 -11.61 -17.98 -14.13
N LEU A 473 -10.59 -17.52 -13.38
CA LEU A 473 -10.68 -16.36 -12.48
C LEU A 473 -10.53 -15.02 -13.21
N GLN A 474 -10.19 -15.01 -14.49
CA GLN A 474 -9.92 -13.79 -15.24
C GLN A 474 -11.20 -12.93 -15.40
N GLY A 475 -11.17 -11.75 -14.78
CA GLY A 475 -12.27 -10.76 -14.84
C GLY A 475 -13.28 -10.89 -13.70
N LEU A 476 -13.06 -11.79 -12.74
CA LEU A 476 -13.89 -11.93 -11.54
C LEU A 476 -13.37 -11.07 -10.39
N GLU A 477 -14.28 -10.66 -9.48
CA GLU A 477 -13.96 -9.84 -8.31
C GLU A 477 -13.43 -10.68 -7.13
N VAL A 478 -12.33 -11.42 -7.37
CA VAL A 478 -11.64 -12.20 -6.33
C VAL A 478 -10.96 -11.23 -5.34
N ARG A 479 -11.55 -11.04 -4.16
CA ARG A 479 -11.05 -10.14 -3.11
C ARG A 479 -10.02 -10.79 -2.19
N GLY A 480 -9.90 -12.12 -2.18
CA GLY A 480 -8.91 -12.88 -1.41
C GLY A 480 -8.79 -14.33 -1.86
N ILE A 481 -7.66 -14.98 -1.56
CA ILE A 481 -7.35 -16.35 -1.99
C ILE A 481 -6.92 -17.22 -0.78
N CYS A 482 -7.50 -18.41 -0.67
CA CYS A 482 -7.27 -19.35 0.43
C CYS A 482 -7.10 -20.79 -0.08
N THR A 483 -6.02 -21.48 0.32
CA THR A 483 -5.78 -22.89 -0.06
C THR A 483 -5.46 -23.80 1.12
N GLU A 484 -5.98 -25.03 1.09
CA GLU A 484 -5.63 -26.08 2.07
C GLU A 484 -4.16 -26.51 1.92
N LEU A 485 -3.69 -26.64 0.68
CA LEU A 485 -2.34 -27.08 0.34
C LEU A 485 -1.48 -25.96 -0.27
N GLY A 486 -0.17 -26.22 -0.32
CA GLY A 486 0.85 -25.36 -0.94
C GLY A 486 1.35 -24.24 -0.02
N GLY A 487 2.66 -24.00 -0.03
CA GLY A 487 3.28 -22.94 0.78
C GLY A 487 3.37 -21.58 0.07
N PRO A 488 4.08 -20.61 0.67
CA PRO A 488 4.27 -19.26 0.13
C PRO A 488 4.95 -19.17 -1.25
N ASN A 489 5.48 -20.27 -1.79
CA ASN A 489 6.08 -20.35 -3.13
C ASN A 489 5.21 -21.07 -4.17
N SER A 490 3.99 -21.47 -3.80
CA SER A 490 3.01 -22.08 -4.71
C SER A 490 2.55 -21.12 -5.82
N HIS A 491 2.05 -21.67 -6.93
CA HIS A 491 1.49 -20.89 -8.06
C HIS A 491 0.43 -19.87 -7.60
N MET A 492 -0.45 -20.25 -6.68
CA MET A 492 -1.46 -19.34 -6.13
C MET A 492 -0.87 -18.24 -5.24
N ALA A 493 0.16 -18.53 -4.46
CA ALA A 493 0.86 -17.51 -3.67
C ALA A 493 1.62 -16.51 -4.56
N ILE A 494 2.17 -16.97 -5.70
CA ILE A 494 2.80 -16.12 -6.70
C ILE A 494 1.75 -15.24 -7.40
N LEU A 495 0.65 -15.83 -7.87
CA LEU A 495 -0.44 -15.11 -8.54
C LEU A 495 -1.09 -14.05 -7.63
N ALA A 496 -1.37 -14.39 -6.36
CA ALA A 496 -1.93 -13.46 -5.40
C ALA A 496 -1.06 -12.20 -5.21
N ARG A 497 0.28 -12.36 -5.15
CA ARG A 497 1.22 -11.23 -5.10
C ARG A 497 1.28 -10.44 -6.40
N ALA A 498 1.23 -11.10 -7.55
CA ALA A 498 1.25 -10.45 -8.85
C ALA A 498 0.00 -9.57 -9.07
N LEU A 499 -1.16 -10.02 -8.58
CA LEU A 499 -2.43 -9.29 -8.61
C LEU A 499 -2.62 -8.33 -7.42
N GLY A 500 -1.77 -8.40 -6.38
CA GLY A 500 -1.89 -7.59 -5.16
C GLY A 500 -3.15 -7.91 -4.34
N ILE A 501 -3.59 -9.17 -4.36
CA ILE A 501 -4.74 -9.74 -3.63
C ILE A 501 -4.23 -10.38 -2.33
N PRO A 502 -4.85 -10.14 -1.15
CA PRO A 502 -4.48 -10.79 0.10
C PRO A 502 -4.69 -12.32 0.06
N ALA A 503 -3.74 -13.09 0.60
CA ALA A 503 -3.83 -14.55 0.55
C ALA A 503 -3.14 -15.27 1.71
N VAL A 504 -3.74 -16.39 2.15
CA VAL A 504 -3.20 -17.35 3.13
C VAL A 504 -3.30 -18.75 2.52
N VAL A 505 -2.21 -19.51 2.55
CA VAL A 505 -2.07 -20.81 1.89
C VAL A 505 -1.56 -21.85 2.89
N GLY A 506 -1.74 -23.15 2.59
CA GLY A 506 -1.32 -24.20 3.51
C GLY A 506 -2.15 -24.24 4.79
N LEU A 507 -3.47 -24.04 4.68
CA LEU A 507 -4.43 -24.07 5.81
C LEU A 507 -4.64 -25.49 6.40
N GLY A 508 -4.04 -26.52 5.79
CA GLY A 508 -4.15 -27.92 6.18
C GLY A 508 -5.27 -28.64 5.42
N GLU A 509 -5.04 -29.92 5.06
CA GLU A 509 -6.00 -30.71 4.28
C GLU A 509 -7.33 -30.89 5.02
N GLY A 510 -8.43 -30.62 4.30
CA GLY A 510 -9.79 -30.74 4.82
C GLY A 510 -10.23 -29.59 5.74
N SER A 511 -9.39 -28.58 5.99
CA SER A 511 -9.72 -27.42 6.83
C SER A 511 -10.91 -26.62 6.28
N LEU A 512 -11.05 -26.49 4.96
CA LEU A 512 -12.14 -25.73 4.34
C LEU A 512 -13.44 -26.55 4.23
N LYS A 513 -13.44 -27.82 4.67
CA LYS A 513 -14.55 -28.77 4.50
C LYS A 513 -15.87 -28.31 5.14
N ASN A 514 -15.79 -27.59 6.25
CA ASN A 514 -16.95 -27.12 7.03
C ASN A 514 -17.46 -25.73 6.60
N ILE A 515 -16.79 -25.06 5.66
CA ILE A 515 -17.18 -23.72 5.20
C ILE A 515 -18.17 -23.82 4.04
N GLU A 516 -19.32 -23.18 4.15
CA GLU A 516 -20.35 -23.11 3.11
C GLU A 516 -20.16 -21.89 2.18
N ASN A 517 -20.76 -21.93 1.00
CA ASN A 517 -20.65 -20.81 0.06
C ASN A 517 -21.59 -19.69 0.52
N GLY A 518 -21.08 -18.45 0.56
CA GLY A 518 -21.81 -17.28 1.07
C GLY A 518 -21.51 -16.93 2.53
N GLU A 519 -20.83 -17.79 3.29
CA GLU A 519 -20.38 -17.46 4.66
C GLU A 519 -19.36 -16.32 4.65
N LEU A 520 -19.45 -15.39 5.59
CA LEU A 520 -18.55 -14.24 5.62
C LEU A 520 -17.16 -14.66 6.13
N ILE A 521 -16.11 -14.34 5.37
CA ILE A 521 -14.73 -14.65 5.71
C ILE A 521 -13.92 -13.36 5.80
N ILE A 522 -13.04 -13.28 6.79
CA ILE A 522 -11.91 -12.33 6.79
C ILE A 522 -10.62 -13.11 6.49
N VAL A 523 -9.78 -12.58 5.60
CA VAL A 523 -8.42 -13.08 5.34
C VAL A 523 -7.41 -12.13 5.97
N ASP A 524 -6.65 -12.62 6.94
CA ASP A 524 -5.64 -11.88 7.70
C ASP A 524 -4.25 -12.56 7.55
N PRO A 525 -3.51 -12.23 6.47
CA PRO A 525 -2.12 -12.63 6.27
C PRO A 525 -1.16 -12.11 7.35
N GLN A 526 -1.50 -11.06 8.10
CA GLN A 526 -0.69 -10.51 9.18
C GLN A 526 -0.70 -11.44 10.42
N ALA A 527 -1.83 -12.14 10.62
CA ALA A 527 -2.01 -13.26 11.54
C ALA A 527 -1.71 -14.63 10.92
N SER A 528 -1.34 -14.71 9.63
CA SER A 528 -1.32 -15.95 8.83
C SER A 528 -2.59 -16.80 8.98
N SER A 529 -3.76 -16.16 9.09
CA SER A 529 -5.01 -16.77 9.51
C SER A 529 -6.20 -16.35 8.63
N ILE A 530 -7.26 -17.15 8.66
CA ILE A 530 -8.59 -16.76 8.19
C ILE A 530 -9.61 -16.95 9.31
N TYR A 531 -10.63 -16.08 9.32
CA TYR A 531 -11.69 -16.05 10.33
C TYR A 531 -13.03 -16.31 9.63
N VAL A 532 -13.71 -17.38 10.05
CA VAL A 532 -14.95 -17.88 9.45
C VAL A 532 -16.14 -17.47 10.30
N ASP A 533 -17.13 -16.83 9.70
CA ASP A 533 -18.32 -16.29 10.37
C ASP A 533 -17.93 -15.39 11.58
N PRO A 534 -17.27 -14.24 11.33
CA PRO A 534 -16.86 -13.28 12.36
C PRO A 534 -18.05 -12.47 12.90
N ASP A 535 -18.00 -12.15 14.20
CA ASP A 535 -19.03 -11.35 14.87
C ASP A 535 -19.02 -9.87 14.42
N ASP A 536 -20.06 -9.11 14.78
CA ASP A 536 -20.19 -7.70 14.37
C ASP A 536 -19.00 -6.83 14.82
N ALA A 537 -18.39 -7.13 15.97
CA ALA A 537 -17.20 -6.41 16.45
C ALA A 537 -15.97 -6.72 15.59
N THR A 538 -15.69 -8.00 15.34
CA THR A 538 -14.60 -8.47 14.47
C THR A 538 -14.79 -7.96 13.03
N GLN A 539 -16.01 -8.01 12.49
CA GLN A 539 -16.31 -7.45 11.18
C GLN A 539 -16.12 -5.93 11.13
N LYS A 540 -16.45 -5.20 12.21
CA LYS A 540 -16.20 -3.75 12.29
C LYS A 540 -14.70 -3.47 12.26
N GLN A 541 -13.91 -4.20 13.04
CA GLN A 541 -12.44 -4.09 13.02
C GLN A 541 -11.87 -4.45 11.63
N GLY A 542 -12.38 -5.51 11.00
CA GLY A 542 -12.01 -5.90 9.63
C GLY A 542 -12.32 -4.81 8.60
N ARG A 543 -13.51 -4.20 8.65
CA ARG A 543 -13.90 -3.07 7.78
C ARG A 543 -13.02 -1.84 8.01
N GLU A 544 -12.66 -1.53 9.26
CA GLU A 544 -11.74 -0.44 9.61
C GLU A 544 -10.32 -0.70 9.08
N TRP A 545 -9.81 -1.92 9.21
CA TRP A 545 -8.49 -2.29 8.68
C TRP A 545 -8.45 -2.35 7.15
N ILE A 546 -9.53 -2.76 6.48
CA ILE A 546 -9.65 -2.70 5.00
C ILE A 546 -9.59 -1.23 4.55
N ALA A 547 -10.35 -0.33 5.18
CA ALA A 547 -10.32 1.09 4.85
C ALA A 547 -8.94 1.72 5.11
N GLN A 548 -8.24 1.33 6.18
CA GLN A 548 -6.85 1.74 6.42
C GLN A 548 -5.89 1.20 5.37
N TRP A 549 -6.02 -0.07 4.96
CA TRP A 549 -5.19 -0.66 3.91
C TRP A 549 -5.38 0.02 2.55
N GLU A 550 -6.61 0.38 2.19
CA GLU A 550 -6.91 1.14 0.98
C GLU A 550 -6.38 2.60 1.06
N GLN A 551 -6.40 3.24 2.25
CA GLN A 551 -5.71 4.52 2.48
C GLN A 551 -4.18 4.40 2.34
N ILE A 552 -3.58 3.36 2.91
CA ILE A 552 -2.13 3.08 2.83
C ILE A 552 -1.70 2.96 1.37
N ARG A 553 -2.34 2.06 0.59
CA ARG A 553 -1.99 1.86 -0.82
C ARG A 553 -2.22 3.11 -1.69
N LYS A 554 -3.21 3.95 -1.35
CA LYS A 554 -3.45 5.24 -2.02
C LYS A 554 -2.33 6.25 -1.74
N ALA A 555 -1.85 6.35 -0.49
CA ALA A 555 -0.75 7.23 -0.11
C ALA A 555 0.59 6.77 -0.73
N GLU A 556 0.90 5.47 -0.67
CA GLU A 556 2.05 4.86 -1.34
C GLU A 556 2.03 5.11 -2.85
N GLY A 557 0.88 4.84 -3.49
CA GLY A 557 0.68 5.01 -4.93
C GLY A 557 0.83 6.45 -5.41
N ALA A 558 0.52 7.45 -4.58
CA ALA A 558 0.74 8.86 -4.87
C ALA A 558 2.23 9.26 -4.86
N GLN A 559 3.09 8.50 -4.15
CA GLN A 559 4.53 8.79 -4.01
C GLN A 559 5.43 7.79 -4.77
N LYS A 560 4.87 6.84 -5.52
CA LYS A 560 5.61 5.74 -6.18
C LYS A 560 6.75 6.19 -7.11
N TYR A 561 6.62 7.36 -7.74
CA TYR A 561 7.64 7.90 -8.65
C TYR A 561 8.80 8.62 -7.97
N LYS A 562 8.73 8.89 -6.65
CA LYS A 562 9.90 9.40 -5.91
C LYS A 562 10.94 8.30 -5.74
N ALA A 563 12.21 8.70 -5.58
CA ALA A 563 13.31 7.81 -5.23
C ALA A 563 13.08 7.12 -3.86
N ALA A 564 13.80 6.04 -3.59
CA ALA A 564 13.88 5.40 -2.28
C ALA A 564 15.12 5.90 -1.52
N GLU A 565 15.07 7.18 -1.14
CA GLU A 565 16.09 7.85 -0.33
C GLU A 565 15.62 7.92 1.13
N THR A 566 16.44 7.42 2.04
CA THR A 566 16.23 7.46 3.51
C THR A 566 16.33 8.88 4.09
N LEU A 567 15.87 9.06 5.32
CA LEU A 567 15.84 10.37 6.01
C LEU A 567 17.23 11.00 6.21
N ASP A 568 18.30 10.19 6.27
CA ASP A 568 19.72 10.59 6.33
C ASP A 568 20.44 10.50 4.95
N GLY A 569 19.69 10.41 3.85
CA GLY A 569 20.21 10.60 2.48
C GLY A 569 20.87 9.37 1.84
N HIS A 570 20.66 8.16 2.38
CA HIS A 570 21.07 6.92 1.69
C HIS A 570 19.98 6.50 0.69
N HIS A 571 20.31 6.55 -0.60
CA HIS A 571 19.49 6.02 -1.69
C HIS A 571 19.64 4.50 -1.83
N VAL A 572 18.53 3.83 -2.15
CA VAL A 572 18.43 2.39 -2.45
C VAL A 572 17.66 2.23 -3.75
N ASP A 573 18.20 1.51 -4.73
CA ASP A 573 17.50 1.28 -6.00
C ASP A 573 16.34 0.28 -5.81
N VAL A 574 15.10 0.69 -6.09
CA VAL A 574 13.91 -0.18 -6.04
C VAL A 574 13.46 -0.49 -7.47
N VAL A 575 13.83 -1.69 -7.89
CA VAL A 575 13.73 -2.19 -9.26
C VAL A 575 12.77 -3.40 -9.32
N CYS A 576 12.49 -3.91 -10.53
CA CYS A 576 11.55 -5.01 -10.71
C CYS A 576 12.19 -6.33 -11.13
N ASN A 577 11.57 -7.42 -10.65
CA ASN A 577 11.68 -8.76 -11.21
C ASN A 577 10.66 -8.89 -12.35
N ILE A 578 11.10 -9.27 -13.55
CA ILE A 578 10.25 -9.50 -14.72
C ILE A 578 10.62 -10.81 -15.43
N ALA A 579 9.76 -11.29 -16.33
CA ALA A 579 10.01 -12.45 -17.18
C ALA A 579 9.76 -12.17 -18.68
N LYS A 580 9.04 -11.09 -19.04
CA LYS A 580 8.51 -10.87 -20.40
C LYS A 580 8.63 -9.41 -20.86
N PRO A 581 8.57 -9.12 -22.17
CA PRO A 581 8.46 -7.77 -22.71
C PRO A 581 7.30 -6.96 -22.12
N GLU A 582 6.13 -7.57 -21.95
CA GLU A 582 4.91 -6.89 -21.48
C GLU A 582 5.04 -6.39 -20.03
N ASP A 583 5.89 -7.05 -19.22
CA ASP A 583 6.16 -6.65 -17.84
C ASP A 583 6.94 -5.31 -17.77
N ALA A 584 7.75 -4.98 -18.78
CA ALA A 584 8.63 -3.81 -18.76
C ALA A 584 7.85 -2.49 -18.60
N LYS A 585 6.67 -2.41 -19.23
CA LYS A 585 5.74 -1.29 -19.09
C LYS A 585 5.16 -1.19 -17.67
N LEU A 586 4.88 -2.33 -17.03
CA LEU A 586 4.40 -2.37 -15.64
C LEU A 586 5.46 -1.90 -14.63
N VAL A 587 6.76 -2.08 -14.92
CA VAL A 587 7.85 -1.50 -14.11
C VAL A 587 7.70 0.00 -14.02
N LEU A 588 7.57 0.66 -15.17
CA LEU A 588 7.47 2.12 -15.26
C LEU A 588 6.13 2.63 -14.70
N GLU A 589 5.02 1.97 -15.00
CA GLU A 589 3.69 2.35 -14.47
C GLU A 589 3.61 2.24 -12.95
N ASN A 590 4.40 1.39 -12.30
CA ASN A 590 4.48 1.28 -10.84
C ASN A 590 5.64 2.10 -10.22
N GLY A 591 6.43 2.82 -11.02
CA GLY A 591 7.51 3.69 -10.55
C GLY A 591 8.83 2.99 -10.21
N GLY A 592 9.06 1.78 -10.73
CA GLY A 592 10.32 1.06 -10.57
C GLY A 592 11.47 1.73 -11.33
N GLU A 593 12.67 1.70 -10.76
CA GLU A 593 13.85 2.42 -11.28
C GLU A 593 14.60 1.66 -12.39
N GLY A 594 14.27 0.39 -12.60
CA GLY A 594 14.85 -0.50 -13.61
C GLY A 594 14.42 -1.94 -13.37
N VAL A 595 15.20 -2.89 -13.90
CA VAL A 595 15.01 -4.33 -13.72
C VAL A 595 16.26 -4.94 -13.07
N GLY A 596 16.13 -5.45 -11.85
CA GLY A 596 17.18 -6.18 -11.12
C GLY A 596 17.19 -7.68 -11.42
N LEU A 597 16.15 -8.20 -12.07
CA LEU A 597 16.10 -9.56 -12.58
C LEU A 597 15.13 -9.69 -13.77
N LEU A 598 15.67 -9.86 -14.98
CA LEU A 598 14.96 -10.52 -16.08
C LEU A 598 15.21 -12.03 -16.01
N ARG A 599 14.14 -12.79 -15.79
CA ARG A 599 14.13 -14.26 -15.88
C ARG A 599 14.01 -14.69 -17.33
N THR A 600 15.13 -15.01 -17.98
CA THR A 600 15.12 -15.44 -19.39
C THR A 600 14.46 -16.79 -19.60
N GLU A 601 14.34 -17.61 -18.55
CA GLU A 601 13.71 -18.94 -18.54
C GLU A 601 12.37 -18.99 -19.29
N PHE A 602 11.49 -17.98 -19.15
CA PHE A 602 10.17 -17.97 -19.80
C PHE A 602 10.26 -18.15 -21.33
N LEU A 603 11.23 -17.52 -22.00
CA LEU A 603 11.39 -17.63 -23.45
C LEU A 603 11.82 -19.05 -23.87
N PHE A 604 12.60 -19.75 -23.04
CA PHE A 604 13.00 -21.15 -23.25
C PHE A 604 11.90 -22.15 -22.89
N GLU A 605 11.13 -21.89 -21.83
CA GLU A 605 10.02 -22.72 -21.32
C GLU A 605 8.77 -22.66 -22.23
N SER A 606 8.46 -21.49 -22.78
CA SER A 606 7.26 -21.28 -23.61
C SER A 606 7.42 -21.69 -25.08
N SER A 607 8.67 -21.84 -25.56
CA SER A 607 8.99 -22.15 -26.95
C SER A 607 8.92 -23.65 -27.26
N ALA A 608 8.52 -23.99 -28.48
CA ALA A 608 8.45 -25.38 -28.96
C ALA A 608 9.81 -25.93 -29.44
N ALA A 609 10.81 -25.06 -29.56
CA ALA A 609 12.19 -25.35 -29.93
C ALA A 609 13.12 -24.42 -29.12
N GLU A 610 14.45 -24.61 -29.24
CA GLU A 610 15.42 -23.67 -28.69
C GLU A 610 15.25 -22.28 -29.35
N PRO A 611 15.01 -21.20 -28.58
CA PRO A 611 14.84 -19.86 -29.14
C PRO A 611 16.07 -19.38 -29.92
N THR A 612 15.87 -18.79 -31.09
CA THR A 612 17.00 -18.31 -31.91
C THR A 612 17.68 -17.07 -31.30
N VAL A 613 18.82 -16.68 -31.87
CA VAL A 613 19.52 -15.44 -31.46
C VAL A 613 18.64 -14.23 -31.75
N GLU A 614 17.94 -14.24 -32.89
CA GLU A 614 17.02 -13.21 -33.34
C GLU A 614 15.81 -13.09 -32.40
N GLU A 615 15.13 -14.19 -32.07
CA GLU A 615 13.98 -14.20 -31.14
C GLU A 615 14.36 -13.69 -29.74
N GLN A 616 15.53 -14.08 -29.23
CA GLN A 616 16.08 -13.56 -27.97
C GLN A 616 16.43 -12.06 -28.08
N CYS A 617 16.97 -11.62 -29.20
CA CYS A 617 17.36 -10.23 -29.46
C CYS A 617 16.13 -9.31 -29.63
N GLU A 618 15.05 -9.77 -30.27
CA GLU A 618 13.78 -9.04 -30.38
C GLU A 618 13.08 -8.91 -29.01
N SER A 619 13.01 -9.99 -28.24
CA SER A 619 12.45 -9.99 -26.88
C SER A 619 13.21 -9.03 -25.95
N LEU A 620 14.55 -9.05 -25.98
CA LEU A 620 15.36 -8.12 -25.19
C LEU A 620 15.22 -6.67 -25.67
N LYS A 621 15.14 -6.40 -26.98
CA LYS A 621 14.90 -5.05 -27.51
C LYS A 621 13.59 -4.45 -27.02
N ALA A 622 12.49 -5.20 -27.06
CA ALA A 622 11.18 -4.72 -26.61
C ALA A 622 11.19 -4.29 -25.11
N ILE A 623 11.92 -5.01 -24.26
CA ILE A 623 12.12 -4.62 -22.84
C ILE A 623 12.94 -3.32 -22.75
N VAL A 624 13.99 -3.20 -23.57
CA VAL A 624 14.93 -2.08 -23.57
C VAL A 624 14.32 -0.79 -24.13
N GLU A 625 13.42 -0.89 -25.12
CA GLU A 625 12.71 0.25 -25.70
C GLU A 625 11.79 0.93 -24.69
N GLU A 626 11.08 0.16 -23.85
CA GLU A 626 10.31 0.70 -22.72
C GLU A 626 11.25 1.30 -21.64
N LEU A 627 12.22 0.52 -21.14
CA LEU A 627 13.08 0.95 -20.02
C LEU A 627 13.99 2.15 -20.35
N GLY A 628 14.36 2.33 -21.62
CA GLY A 628 15.27 3.38 -22.09
C GLY A 628 16.70 3.11 -21.62
N SER A 629 17.33 4.09 -20.96
CA SER A 629 18.70 3.98 -20.41
C SER A 629 18.77 3.36 -19.01
N ARG A 630 17.64 2.90 -18.43
CA ARG A 630 17.60 2.26 -17.11
C ARG A 630 18.29 0.91 -17.11
N GLN A 631 18.65 0.45 -15.91
CA GLN A 631 19.29 -0.85 -15.72
C GLN A 631 18.37 -2.01 -16.15
N LEU A 632 18.94 -2.98 -16.85
CA LEU A 632 18.33 -4.27 -17.16
C LEU A 632 19.33 -5.40 -16.84
N ILE A 633 19.16 -6.07 -15.70
CA ILE A 633 19.96 -7.25 -15.36
C ILE A 633 19.36 -8.50 -16.01
N VAL A 634 20.01 -8.96 -17.08
CA VAL A 634 19.64 -10.19 -17.78
C VAL A 634 20.28 -11.38 -17.08
N ARG A 635 19.45 -12.26 -16.48
CA ARG A 635 19.94 -13.54 -15.93
C ARG A 635 20.03 -14.57 -17.04
N THR A 636 21.22 -15.14 -17.24
CA THR A 636 21.41 -16.27 -18.19
C THR A 636 20.65 -17.51 -17.72
N ALA A 637 20.15 -18.34 -18.63
CA ALA A 637 19.04 -19.26 -18.37
C ALA A 637 19.25 -20.21 -17.16
N ASP A 638 18.43 -20.05 -16.12
CA ASP A 638 18.29 -20.95 -14.99
C ASP A 638 17.24 -22.04 -15.29
N ILE A 639 17.46 -22.80 -16.36
CA ILE A 639 16.66 -23.98 -16.73
C ILE A 639 17.41 -25.27 -16.32
N GLY A 640 16.72 -26.41 -16.35
CA GLY A 640 17.20 -27.70 -15.84
C GLY A 640 16.61 -28.06 -14.48
N GLY A 641 16.82 -29.31 -14.05
CA GLY A 641 16.35 -29.79 -12.75
C GLY A 641 14.82 -29.76 -12.59
N ASP A 642 14.32 -28.86 -11.76
CA ASP A 642 12.90 -28.61 -11.52
C ASP A 642 12.19 -28.07 -12.78
N LYS A 643 12.88 -27.28 -13.60
CA LYS A 643 12.38 -26.61 -14.81
C LYS A 643 12.83 -27.30 -16.12
N PRO A 644 12.05 -28.23 -16.68
CA PRO A 644 12.36 -28.88 -17.96
C PRO A 644 11.89 -28.02 -19.13
N VAL A 645 12.58 -28.12 -20.26
CA VAL A 645 12.13 -27.54 -21.54
C VAL A 645 11.84 -28.65 -22.54
N SER A 646 10.76 -28.51 -23.31
CA SER A 646 10.18 -29.58 -24.14
C SER A 646 11.11 -30.11 -25.24
N TRP A 647 12.03 -29.26 -25.70
CA TRP A 647 12.93 -29.48 -26.83
C TRP A 647 14.35 -29.92 -26.42
N MET A 648 14.68 -29.97 -25.11
CA MET A 648 15.98 -30.47 -24.63
C MET A 648 15.79 -31.76 -23.81
N HIS A 649 16.48 -32.84 -24.19
CA HIS A 649 16.54 -34.03 -23.35
C HIS A 649 17.46 -33.80 -22.14
N ILE A 650 16.86 -33.33 -21.05
CA ILE A 650 17.45 -33.23 -19.72
C ILE A 650 17.18 -34.57 -19.00
N PRO A 651 18.21 -35.36 -18.62
CA PRO A 651 18.01 -36.59 -17.87
C PRO A 651 17.30 -36.34 -16.53
N GLN A 652 16.46 -37.28 -16.09
CA GLN A 652 15.86 -37.20 -14.76
C GLN A 652 16.92 -37.46 -13.68
N GLU A 653 16.95 -36.59 -12.67
CA GLU A 653 17.81 -36.69 -11.50
C GLU A 653 16.95 -36.91 -10.24
N GLU A 654 17.48 -37.65 -9.26
CA GLU A 654 16.79 -37.90 -7.97
C GLU A 654 16.55 -36.60 -7.18
N ASN A 655 17.50 -35.66 -7.28
CA ASN A 655 17.50 -34.40 -6.56
C ASN A 655 17.66 -33.24 -7.56
N PRO A 656 16.60 -32.85 -8.29
CA PRO A 656 16.71 -31.93 -9.43
C PRO A 656 17.27 -30.55 -9.04
N PHE A 657 16.94 -30.06 -7.84
CA PHE A 657 17.49 -28.83 -7.30
C PHE A 657 19.01 -28.90 -7.02
N LEU A 658 19.60 -30.07 -6.82
CA LEU A 658 21.04 -30.20 -6.54
C LEU A 658 21.88 -30.51 -7.80
N GLY A 659 21.23 -30.87 -8.92
CA GLY A 659 21.85 -31.44 -10.12
C GLY A 659 22.19 -30.46 -11.24
N MET A 660 21.74 -30.80 -12.46
CA MET A 660 22.10 -30.16 -13.73
C MET A 660 21.15 -29.01 -14.11
N ARG A 661 21.22 -27.91 -13.37
CA ARG A 661 20.51 -26.64 -13.65
C ARG A 661 21.44 -25.42 -13.73
N GLY A 662 20.94 -24.33 -14.30
CA GLY A 662 21.64 -23.04 -14.41
C GLY A 662 22.97 -23.16 -15.14
N ILE A 663 24.00 -22.44 -14.67
CA ILE A 663 25.31 -22.36 -15.34
C ILE A 663 25.97 -23.73 -15.61
N ARG A 664 25.65 -24.76 -14.80
CA ARG A 664 26.13 -26.13 -15.02
C ARG A 664 25.57 -26.73 -16.32
N LEU A 665 24.29 -26.47 -16.60
CA LEU A 665 23.64 -26.85 -17.84
C LEU A 665 24.19 -26.01 -19.01
N SER A 666 24.36 -24.70 -18.81
CA SER A 666 25.01 -23.79 -19.78
C SER A 666 26.42 -24.25 -20.17
N PHE A 667 27.20 -24.83 -19.25
CA PHE A 667 28.52 -25.40 -19.54
C PHE A 667 28.51 -26.77 -20.20
N LYS A 668 27.40 -27.52 -20.11
CA LYS A 668 27.20 -28.80 -20.81
C LYS A 668 26.71 -28.58 -22.25
N TYR A 669 25.90 -27.54 -22.47
CA TYR A 669 25.36 -27.15 -23.77
C TYR A 669 25.90 -25.76 -24.16
N GLU A 670 27.23 -25.66 -24.32
CA GLU A 670 27.92 -24.38 -24.46
C GLU A 670 27.47 -23.55 -25.69
N ASP A 671 26.99 -24.21 -26.75
CA ASP A 671 26.47 -23.53 -27.95
C ASP A 671 25.14 -22.81 -27.69
N MET A 672 24.29 -23.31 -26.78
CA MET A 672 23.08 -22.58 -26.30
C MET A 672 23.50 -21.35 -25.51
N PHE A 673 24.45 -21.51 -24.59
CA PHE A 673 24.96 -20.42 -23.76
C PHE A 673 25.62 -19.32 -24.59
N ARG A 674 26.41 -19.67 -25.61
CA ARG A 674 27.02 -18.72 -26.55
C ARG A 674 25.98 -17.96 -27.37
N ARG A 675 24.91 -18.62 -27.86
CA ARG A 675 23.80 -17.97 -28.58
C ARG A 675 23.00 -17.01 -27.68
N GLN A 676 22.77 -17.36 -26.41
CA GLN A 676 22.16 -16.43 -25.45
C GLN A 676 23.04 -15.19 -25.20
N LEU A 677 24.34 -15.40 -24.97
CA LEU A 677 25.29 -14.29 -24.80
C LEU A 677 25.39 -13.41 -26.05
N GLU A 678 25.31 -14.01 -27.23
CA GLU A 678 25.27 -13.28 -28.50
C GLU A 678 24.03 -12.40 -28.62
N ALA A 679 22.83 -12.92 -28.34
CA ALA A 679 21.59 -12.12 -28.38
C ALA A 679 21.64 -10.91 -27.41
N ILE A 680 22.20 -11.11 -26.22
CA ILE A 680 22.43 -10.03 -25.24
C ILE A 680 23.40 -8.98 -25.79
N TYR A 681 24.53 -9.40 -26.37
CA TYR A 681 25.51 -8.45 -26.91
C TYR A 681 25.05 -7.76 -28.19
N GLN A 682 24.31 -8.44 -29.08
CA GLN A 682 23.66 -7.81 -30.23
C GLN A 682 22.65 -6.73 -29.78
N THR A 683 21.87 -7.00 -28.73
CA THR A 683 20.95 -6.01 -28.14
C THR A 683 21.72 -4.81 -27.56
N ALA A 684 22.82 -5.05 -26.85
CA ALA A 684 23.65 -3.99 -26.29
C ALA A 684 24.40 -3.14 -27.35
N ILE A 685 24.81 -3.73 -28.47
CA ILE A 685 25.33 -2.99 -29.63
C ILE A 685 24.21 -2.07 -30.16
N TRP A 686 23.05 -2.65 -30.48
CA TRP A 686 21.90 -1.91 -31.01
C TRP A 686 21.46 -0.76 -30.09
N GLN A 687 21.31 -1.00 -28.78
CA GLN A 687 20.92 0.05 -27.82
C GLN A 687 21.95 1.18 -27.77
N LYS A 688 23.24 0.83 -27.81
CA LYS A 688 24.32 1.83 -27.82
C LYS A 688 24.36 2.63 -29.12
N GLU A 689 24.00 2.04 -30.25
CA GLU A 689 23.90 2.71 -31.55
C GLU A 689 22.67 3.63 -31.64
N THR A 690 21.52 3.23 -31.08
CA THR A 690 20.29 4.06 -31.08
C THR A 690 20.27 5.13 -29.98
N SER A 691 20.82 4.82 -28.80
CA SER A 691 20.64 5.59 -27.56
C SER A 691 21.96 6.09 -26.94
N GLY A 692 23.10 5.88 -27.60
CA GLY A 692 24.43 6.33 -27.20
C GLY A 692 25.04 5.63 -25.96
N SER A 693 24.23 4.86 -25.24
CA SER A 693 24.57 4.19 -23.97
C SER A 693 23.82 2.85 -23.87
N THR A 694 24.16 2.03 -22.89
CA THR A 694 23.44 0.78 -22.61
C THR A 694 23.30 0.53 -21.12
N GLY A 695 22.12 0.06 -20.71
CA GLY A 695 21.80 -0.31 -19.33
C GLY A 695 21.89 -1.81 -19.05
N LEU A 696 22.25 -2.63 -20.05
CA LEU A 696 22.29 -4.09 -19.88
C LEU A 696 23.42 -4.53 -18.95
N HIS A 697 23.08 -5.42 -18.03
CA HIS A 697 23.99 -6.13 -17.13
C HIS A 697 23.79 -7.63 -17.33
N ILE A 698 24.82 -8.45 -17.18
CA ILE A 698 24.72 -9.92 -17.28
C ILE A 698 24.87 -10.53 -15.90
N MET A 699 23.98 -11.46 -15.53
CA MET A 699 24.04 -12.19 -14.27
C MET A 699 24.01 -13.71 -14.48
N PHE A 700 24.96 -14.43 -13.87
CA PHE A 700 25.05 -15.89 -13.95
C PHE A 700 24.44 -16.58 -12.72
N PRO A 701 23.49 -17.52 -12.88
CA PRO A 701 22.89 -18.28 -11.78
C PRO A 701 23.77 -19.46 -11.35
N MET A 702 23.52 -20.00 -10.16
CA MET A 702 24.07 -21.27 -9.64
C MET A 702 25.61 -21.37 -9.61
N ILE A 703 26.31 -20.24 -9.63
CA ILE A 703 27.77 -20.15 -9.43
C ILE A 703 28.09 -20.56 -7.99
N GLY A 704 28.88 -21.61 -7.80
CA GLY A 704 29.32 -22.08 -6.47
C GLY A 704 30.83 -22.11 -6.27
N ARG A 705 31.63 -21.89 -7.33
CA ARG A 705 33.09 -22.05 -7.35
C ARG A 705 33.78 -20.98 -8.23
N MET A 706 34.99 -20.58 -7.86
CA MET A 706 35.82 -19.66 -8.69
C MET A 706 36.02 -20.18 -10.13
N SER A 707 36.19 -21.49 -10.31
CA SER A 707 36.38 -22.09 -11.65
C SER A 707 35.13 -22.01 -12.54
N GLU A 708 33.95 -21.97 -11.94
CA GLU A 708 32.68 -21.79 -12.67
C GLU A 708 32.55 -20.32 -13.10
N TRP A 709 32.82 -19.38 -12.20
CA TRP A 709 32.91 -17.96 -12.56
C TRP A 709 33.93 -17.70 -13.68
N SER A 710 35.17 -18.20 -13.58
CA SER A 710 36.19 -18.02 -14.63
C SER A 710 35.73 -18.58 -15.97
N LYS A 711 35.11 -19.77 -16.03
CA LYS A 711 34.59 -20.33 -17.29
C LYS A 711 33.46 -19.45 -17.86
N ALA A 712 32.53 -18.96 -17.03
CA ALA A 712 31.45 -18.08 -17.48
C ALA A 712 32.00 -16.75 -18.05
N ARG A 713 32.91 -16.11 -17.32
CA ARG A 713 33.62 -14.88 -17.70
C ARG A 713 34.37 -15.03 -19.03
N ASP A 714 35.13 -16.12 -19.19
CA ASP A 714 36.00 -16.32 -20.35
C ASP A 714 35.21 -16.65 -21.62
N ILE A 715 34.09 -17.36 -21.53
CA ILE A 715 33.14 -17.53 -22.64
C ILE A 715 32.47 -16.20 -22.99
N THR A 716 32.08 -15.42 -21.99
CA THR A 716 31.40 -14.12 -22.17
C THR A 716 32.31 -13.12 -22.86
N GLU A 717 33.57 -12.99 -22.44
CA GLU A 717 34.57 -12.14 -23.11
C GLU A 717 34.92 -12.68 -24.51
N SER A 718 34.94 -14.01 -24.71
CA SER A 718 35.09 -14.62 -26.05
C SER A 718 34.00 -14.17 -27.02
N VAL A 719 32.72 -14.23 -26.61
CA VAL A 719 31.58 -13.82 -27.45
C VAL A 719 31.61 -12.30 -27.67
N ARG A 720 31.88 -11.52 -26.61
CA ARG A 720 32.00 -10.05 -26.70
C ARG A 720 33.07 -9.62 -27.70
N LEU A 721 34.23 -10.28 -27.70
CA LEU A 721 35.33 -9.98 -28.62
C LEU A 721 35.01 -10.40 -30.07
N GLN A 722 34.32 -11.53 -30.26
CA GLN A 722 33.86 -11.99 -31.59
C GLN A 722 32.89 -10.98 -32.24
N LEU A 723 32.02 -10.37 -31.44
CA LEU A 723 31.02 -9.39 -31.90
C LEU A 723 31.52 -7.93 -31.88
N ASN A 724 32.76 -7.68 -31.42
CA ASN A 724 33.29 -6.34 -31.13
C ASN A 724 32.36 -5.50 -30.19
N ALA A 725 31.63 -6.18 -29.30
CA ALA A 725 30.57 -5.61 -28.49
C ALA A 725 31.09 -4.75 -27.32
N PRO A 726 30.30 -3.78 -26.81
CA PRO A 726 30.66 -3.01 -25.61
C PRO A 726 30.86 -3.94 -24.39
N LYS A 727 31.70 -3.51 -23.44
CA LYS A 727 31.74 -4.16 -22.13
C LYS A 727 30.45 -3.85 -21.37
N LEU A 728 29.83 -4.88 -20.84
CA LEU A 728 28.68 -4.82 -19.93
C LEU A 728 29.14 -5.29 -18.55
N PRO A 729 28.57 -4.77 -17.44
CA PRO A 729 28.89 -5.25 -16.11
C PRO A 729 28.50 -6.72 -15.93
N LEU A 730 29.40 -7.50 -15.32
CA LEU A 730 29.21 -8.94 -15.13
C LEU A 730 29.05 -9.26 -13.64
N GLY A 731 27.87 -9.72 -13.25
CA GLY A 731 27.54 -10.13 -11.88
C GLY A 731 27.21 -11.62 -11.78
N ILE A 732 26.98 -12.07 -10.55
CA ILE A 732 26.56 -13.44 -10.25
C ILE A 732 25.41 -13.44 -9.24
N MET A 733 24.57 -14.47 -9.32
CA MET A 733 23.55 -14.70 -8.32
C MET A 733 24.16 -15.43 -7.12
N ILE A 734 24.16 -14.78 -5.96
CA ILE A 734 24.56 -15.39 -4.68
C ILE A 734 23.35 -16.16 -4.15
N GLU A 735 23.22 -17.39 -4.63
CA GLU A 735 22.15 -18.32 -4.26
C GLU A 735 22.64 -19.66 -3.71
N VAL A 736 23.94 -19.95 -3.77
CA VAL A 736 24.55 -21.18 -3.24
C VAL A 736 25.42 -20.84 -2.03
N PRO A 737 25.29 -21.52 -0.87
CA PRO A 737 26.08 -21.23 0.33
C PRO A 737 27.60 -21.26 0.12
N SER A 738 28.11 -22.10 -0.81
CA SER A 738 29.55 -22.11 -1.14
C SER A 738 30.02 -20.81 -1.80
N ALA A 739 29.16 -20.09 -2.51
CA ALA A 739 29.45 -18.78 -3.09
C ALA A 739 29.62 -17.72 -2.00
N VAL A 740 28.76 -17.74 -0.97
CA VAL A 740 28.88 -16.88 0.22
C VAL A 740 30.22 -17.10 0.92
N MET A 741 30.60 -18.37 1.13
CA MET A 741 31.87 -18.73 1.78
C MET A 741 33.12 -18.31 1.00
N ILE A 742 33.01 -17.98 -0.30
CA ILE A 742 34.11 -17.46 -1.13
C ILE A 742 33.83 -16.04 -1.67
N ALA A 743 32.83 -15.33 -1.13
CA ALA A 743 32.36 -14.05 -1.68
C ALA A 743 33.47 -13.00 -1.83
N GLU A 744 34.42 -12.93 -0.90
CA GLU A 744 35.58 -12.02 -0.98
C GLU A 744 36.51 -12.33 -2.19
N HIS A 745 36.54 -13.58 -2.66
CA HIS A 745 37.31 -13.95 -3.86
C HIS A 745 36.53 -13.60 -5.13
N LEU A 746 35.21 -13.80 -5.14
CA LEU A 746 34.34 -13.44 -6.26
C LEU A 746 34.24 -11.91 -6.44
N ALA A 747 34.13 -11.15 -5.34
CA ALA A 747 34.02 -9.68 -5.34
C ALA A 747 35.25 -8.94 -5.92
N LYS A 748 36.40 -9.62 -6.04
CA LYS A 748 37.61 -9.11 -6.70
C LYS A 748 37.51 -9.16 -8.23
N GLU A 749 36.57 -9.93 -8.78
CA GLU A 749 36.44 -10.18 -10.22
C GLU A 749 35.09 -9.79 -10.82
N VAL A 750 33.98 -9.93 -10.09
CA VAL A 750 32.63 -9.53 -10.55
C VAL A 750 32.41 -8.02 -10.41
N ASP A 751 31.40 -7.47 -11.07
CA ASP A 751 30.98 -6.08 -10.92
C ASP A 751 29.88 -5.87 -9.87
N PHE A 752 29.05 -6.89 -9.62
CA PHE A 752 27.98 -6.86 -8.61
C PHE A 752 27.57 -8.26 -8.16
N PHE A 753 26.84 -8.35 -7.05
CA PHE A 753 26.10 -9.53 -6.63
C PHE A 753 24.60 -9.23 -6.63
N SER A 754 23.76 -10.23 -6.91
CA SER A 754 22.35 -10.20 -6.48
C SER A 754 22.02 -11.48 -5.71
N ILE A 755 21.35 -11.36 -4.56
CA ILE A 755 21.07 -12.49 -3.68
C ILE A 755 19.76 -13.15 -4.11
N GLY A 756 19.85 -14.39 -4.58
CA GLY A 756 18.71 -15.25 -4.90
C GLY A 756 18.14 -15.89 -3.63
N SER A 757 17.45 -15.09 -2.81
CA SER A 757 17.09 -15.51 -1.43
C SER A 757 16.29 -16.82 -1.38
N ASN A 758 15.45 -17.09 -2.39
CA ASN A 758 14.60 -18.29 -2.43
C ASN A 758 15.43 -19.59 -2.51
N ASP A 759 16.44 -19.61 -3.37
CA ASP A 759 17.35 -20.75 -3.55
C ASP A 759 18.39 -20.78 -2.43
N LEU A 760 18.87 -19.62 -1.96
CA LEU A 760 19.79 -19.53 -0.81
C LEU A 760 19.17 -20.08 0.48
N THR A 761 17.91 -19.76 0.77
CA THR A 761 17.18 -20.30 1.93
C THR A 761 17.06 -21.82 1.82
N GLN A 762 16.61 -22.32 0.66
CA GLN A 762 16.49 -23.74 0.38
C GLN A 762 17.80 -24.52 0.60
N TYR A 763 18.93 -24.05 0.04
CA TYR A 763 20.22 -24.73 0.21
C TYR A 763 20.88 -24.51 1.58
N THR A 764 20.51 -23.47 2.34
CA THR A 764 21.04 -23.22 3.69
C THR A 764 20.31 -24.02 4.76
N LEU A 765 18.98 -24.16 4.62
CA LEU A 765 18.13 -24.92 5.55
C LEU A 765 17.99 -26.41 5.14
N ALA A 766 18.40 -26.76 3.91
CA ALA A 766 18.13 -28.05 3.26
C ALA A 766 16.62 -28.36 3.11
N ILE A 767 15.80 -27.33 2.94
CA ILE A 767 14.33 -27.41 2.78
C ILE A 767 13.96 -27.15 1.33
N ASP A 768 13.40 -28.16 0.65
CA ASP A 768 12.81 -27.99 -0.68
C ASP A 768 11.54 -27.13 -0.61
N ARG A 769 11.55 -25.98 -1.30
CA ARG A 769 10.45 -25.01 -1.31
C ARG A 769 9.17 -25.49 -1.99
N GLY A 770 9.23 -26.61 -2.71
CA GLY A 770 8.09 -27.31 -3.32
C GLY A 770 7.58 -28.49 -2.50
N HIS A 771 8.26 -28.89 -1.42
CA HIS A 771 7.82 -29.99 -0.57
C HIS A 771 6.53 -29.62 0.18
N PRO A 772 5.43 -30.40 0.07
CA PRO A 772 4.13 -30.02 0.62
C PRO A 772 4.17 -29.59 2.10
N ASP A 773 4.78 -30.41 2.96
CA ASP A 773 4.84 -30.14 4.40
C ASP A 773 5.89 -29.07 4.76
N LEU A 774 7.13 -29.23 4.29
CA LEU A 774 8.27 -28.41 4.70
C LEU A 774 8.33 -27.02 4.04
N CYS A 775 7.59 -26.76 2.96
CA CYS A 775 7.65 -25.47 2.25
C CYS A 775 7.20 -24.26 3.10
N CYS A 776 6.53 -24.49 4.23
CA CYS A 776 6.16 -23.46 5.20
C CYS A 776 7.28 -23.17 6.24
N GLU A 777 8.26 -24.06 6.38
CA GLU A 777 9.45 -23.89 7.25
C GLU A 777 10.60 -23.14 6.57
N ALA A 778 10.45 -22.77 5.29
CA ALA A 778 11.45 -22.06 4.48
C ALA A 778 11.58 -20.56 4.86
N ASP A 779 12.05 -20.29 6.07
CA ASP A 779 12.11 -18.95 6.66
C ASP A 779 13.26 -18.06 6.10
N SER A 780 12.95 -16.78 5.86
CA SER A 780 13.88 -15.74 5.42
C SER A 780 14.47 -14.90 6.56
N TYR A 781 13.92 -14.98 7.79
CA TYR A 781 14.48 -14.33 8.97
C TYR A 781 15.57 -15.16 9.67
N HIS A 782 15.78 -16.41 9.25
CA HIS A 782 16.64 -17.37 9.94
C HIS A 782 18.08 -16.84 10.13
N PRO A 783 18.66 -16.91 11.36
CA PRO A 783 19.94 -16.25 11.67
C PRO A 783 21.10 -16.59 10.73
N ALA A 784 21.14 -17.81 10.17
CA ALA A 784 22.16 -18.18 9.19
C ALA A 784 22.03 -17.42 7.87
N LEU A 785 20.80 -17.15 7.39
CA LEU A 785 20.56 -16.36 6.18
C LEU A 785 20.97 -14.90 6.39
N VAL A 786 20.57 -14.30 7.51
CA VAL A 786 20.92 -12.92 7.89
C VAL A 786 22.45 -12.75 7.94
N ARG A 787 23.17 -13.71 8.53
CA ARG A 787 24.64 -13.73 8.57
C ARG A 787 25.27 -13.98 7.19
N MET A 788 24.70 -14.83 6.33
CA MET A 788 25.19 -15.03 4.96
C MET A 788 25.03 -13.78 4.07
N ILE A 789 23.92 -13.05 4.23
CA ILE A 789 23.69 -11.77 3.55
C ILE A 789 24.73 -10.75 4.02
N GLU A 790 24.96 -10.64 5.34
CA GLU A 790 25.98 -9.75 5.91
C GLU A 790 27.39 -10.05 5.38
N MET A 791 27.79 -11.33 5.33
CA MET A 791 29.08 -11.77 4.76
C MET A 791 29.21 -11.37 3.29
N THR A 792 28.16 -11.53 2.50
CA THR A 792 28.11 -11.16 1.07
C THR A 792 28.25 -9.65 0.87
N VAL A 793 27.52 -8.84 1.67
CA VAL A 793 27.59 -7.37 1.61
C VAL A 793 28.96 -6.86 2.06
N LYS A 794 29.54 -7.40 3.15
CA LYS A 794 30.89 -7.05 3.59
C LYS A 794 31.94 -7.37 2.52
N ALA A 795 31.86 -8.54 1.89
CA ALA A 795 32.76 -8.94 0.81
C ALA A 795 32.68 -8.02 -0.42
N ALA A 796 31.47 -7.64 -0.84
CA ALA A 796 31.26 -6.71 -1.95
C ALA A 796 31.78 -5.30 -1.61
N ARG A 797 31.39 -4.76 -0.44
CA ARG A 797 31.79 -3.43 0.04
C ARG A 797 33.31 -3.30 0.19
N ALA A 798 34.00 -4.36 0.60
CA ALA A 798 35.47 -4.39 0.68
C ALA A 798 36.19 -4.21 -0.67
N HIS A 799 35.50 -4.46 -1.79
CA HIS A 799 36.01 -4.29 -3.16
C HIS A 799 35.28 -3.22 -3.97
N GLY A 800 34.50 -2.35 -3.31
CA GLY A 800 33.74 -1.28 -3.98
C GLY A 800 32.61 -1.78 -4.89
N LYS A 801 32.13 -3.00 -4.64
CA LYS A 801 31.02 -3.64 -5.36
C LYS A 801 29.73 -3.50 -4.55
N TRP A 802 28.59 -3.50 -5.23
CA TRP A 802 27.27 -3.41 -4.62
C TRP A 802 26.56 -4.78 -4.60
N VAL A 803 25.49 -4.88 -3.81
CA VAL A 803 24.68 -6.09 -3.64
C VAL A 803 23.20 -5.75 -3.76
N GLY A 804 22.51 -6.44 -4.67
CA GLY A 804 21.06 -6.45 -4.77
C GLY A 804 20.42 -7.70 -4.15
N VAL A 805 19.09 -7.72 -4.08
CA VAL A 805 18.29 -8.89 -3.67
C VAL A 805 17.08 -9.02 -4.59
N CYS A 806 16.93 -10.18 -5.24
CA CYS A 806 15.85 -10.45 -6.22
C CYS A 806 14.93 -11.63 -5.84
N GLY A 807 15.11 -12.19 -4.65
CA GLY A 807 14.19 -13.18 -4.07
C GLY A 807 13.04 -12.54 -3.29
N ASN A 808 12.09 -13.37 -2.84
CA ASN A 808 10.84 -12.93 -2.20
C ASN A 808 11.07 -12.10 -0.92
N ALA A 809 12.24 -12.22 -0.28
CA ALA A 809 12.60 -11.43 0.90
C ALA A 809 12.57 -9.92 0.64
N ALA A 810 12.99 -9.45 -0.54
CA ALA A 810 12.97 -8.03 -0.88
C ALA A 810 11.55 -7.42 -0.95
N ALA A 811 10.54 -8.27 -1.15
CA ALA A 811 9.16 -7.84 -1.38
C ALA A 811 8.34 -7.58 -0.10
N SER A 812 8.90 -7.86 1.08
CA SER A 812 8.29 -7.57 2.39
C SER A 812 8.92 -6.31 3.00
N PRO A 813 8.16 -5.26 3.36
CA PRO A 813 8.70 -4.03 3.94
C PRO A 813 9.62 -4.25 5.16
N ASN A 814 9.28 -5.21 6.02
CA ASN A 814 10.07 -5.53 7.22
C ASN A 814 11.38 -6.28 6.91
N LEU A 815 11.42 -7.09 5.85
CA LEU A 815 12.68 -7.68 5.38
C LEU A 815 13.49 -6.67 4.56
N ALA A 816 12.85 -5.78 3.79
CA ALA A 816 13.52 -4.70 3.08
C ALA A 816 14.33 -3.79 4.02
N THR A 817 13.76 -3.40 5.17
CA THR A 817 14.48 -2.61 6.18
C THR A 817 15.64 -3.38 6.83
N LEU A 818 15.51 -4.68 7.07
CA LEU A 818 16.64 -5.54 7.50
C LEU A 818 17.74 -5.62 6.42
N LEU A 819 17.38 -5.90 5.17
CA LEU A 819 18.32 -6.04 4.05
C LEU A 819 19.12 -4.75 3.81
N VAL A 820 18.44 -3.60 3.76
CA VAL A 820 19.10 -2.28 3.64
C VAL A 820 19.96 -1.98 4.86
N GLY A 821 19.50 -2.34 6.08
CA GLY A 821 20.32 -2.22 7.31
C GLY A 821 21.60 -3.06 7.30
N LEU A 822 21.59 -4.23 6.67
CA LEU A 822 22.80 -5.04 6.41
C LEU A 822 23.71 -4.42 5.33
N GLY A 823 23.19 -3.48 4.53
CA GLY A 823 23.91 -2.73 3.51
C GLY A 823 23.64 -3.16 2.07
N VAL A 824 22.53 -3.86 1.79
CA VAL A 824 22.00 -4.07 0.44
C VAL A 824 21.66 -2.71 -0.20
N SER A 825 21.99 -2.55 -1.48
CA SER A 825 21.83 -1.29 -2.23
C SER A 825 20.72 -1.34 -3.29
N GLU A 826 20.27 -2.54 -3.68
CA GLU A 826 19.19 -2.74 -4.66
C GLU A 826 18.15 -3.75 -4.13
N LEU A 827 16.87 -3.43 -4.24
CA LEU A 827 15.75 -4.31 -3.93
C LEU A 827 14.91 -4.55 -5.19
N SER A 828 14.98 -5.77 -5.73
CA SER A 828 14.26 -6.19 -6.93
C SER A 828 12.99 -6.95 -6.54
N VAL A 829 11.83 -6.37 -6.82
CA VAL A 829 10.50 -6.79 -6.31
C VAL A 829 9.47 -6.99 -7.43
N SER A 830 8.24 -7.41 -7.11
CA SER A 830 7.14 -7.36 -8.09
C SER A 830 6.68 -5.91 -8.28
N PRO A 831 6.23 -5.49 -9.49
CA PRO A 831 5.77 -4.13 -9.74
C PRO A 831 4.73 -3.62 -8.72
N ALA A 832 3.78 -4.48 -8.32
CA ALA A 832 2.74 -4.16 -7.34
C ALA A 832 3.27 -3.76 -5.94
N ASN A 833 4.50 -4.14 -5.59
CA ASN A 833 5.10 -3.88 -4.27
C ASN A 833 6.10 -2.71 -4.26
N VAL A 834 6.45 -2.16 -5.44
CA VAL A 834 7.42 -1.05 -5.56
C VAL A 834 7.02 0.15 -4.70
N ALA A 835 5.75 0.56 -4.75
CA ALA A 835 5.26 1.72 -4.02
C ALA A 835 5.43 1.60 -2.49
N ALA A 836 5.11 0.42 -1.94
CA ALA A 836 5.22 0.13 -0.50
C ALA A 836 6.69 0.04 -0.03
N VAL A 837 7.54 -0.66 -0.80
CA VAL A 837 8.98 -0.76 -0.47
C VAL A 837 9.66 0.61 -0.57
N LYS A 838 9.39 1.38 -1.63
CA LYS A 838 9.88 2.76 -1.74
C LYS A 838 9.38 3.66 -0.61
N ASN A 839 8.17 3.44 -0.12
CA ASN A 839 7.61 4.22 0.98
C ASN A 839 8.33 3.95 2.31
N ILE A 840 8.50 2.68 2.70
CA ILE A 840 9.15 2.38 3.99
C ILE A 840 10.62 2.84 4.02
N ILE A 841 11.35 2.78 2.90
CA ILE A 841 12.72 3.29 2.82
C ILE A 841 12.78 4.82 3.01
N ARG A 842 11.81 5.57 2.45
CA ARG A 842 11.70 7.03 2.69
C ARG A 842 11.28 7.42 4.12
N ALA A 843 10.90 6.45 4.94
CA ALA A 843 10.33 6.68 6.26
C ALA A 843 11.30 6.44 7.42
N VAL A 844 12.54 6.07 7.13
CA VAL A 844 13.53 5.59 8.11
C VAL A 844 14.90 6.24 7.91
N ASN A 845 15.68 6.31 8.98
CA ASN A 845 17.10 6.62 8.94
C ASN A 845 17.94 5.35 8.68
N TYR A 846 18.80 5.37 7.68
CA TYR A 846 19.73 4.30 7.31
C TYR A 846 20.67 3.93 8.47
N SER A 847 21.14 4.93 9.21
CA SER A 847 21.89 4.74 10.46
C SER A 847 21.13 3.91 11.50
N LYS A 848 19.79 4.07 11.59
CA LYS A 848 18.93 3.24 12.45
C LYS A 848 18.67 1.85 11.89
N LEU A 849 18.53 1.72 10.57
CA LEU A 849 18.51 0.40 9.91
C LEU A 849 19.78 -0.41 10.25
N GLN A 850 20.96 0.23 10.22
CA GLN A 850 22.22 -0.39 10.61
C GLN A 850 22.25 -0.77 12.10
N GLU A 851 21.85 0.12 13.02
CA GLU A 851 21.75 -0.22 14.46
C GLU A 851 20.83 -1.42 14.70
N LYS A 852 19.72 -1.53 13.96
CA LYS A 852 18.74 -2.62 14.09
C LYS A 852 19.22 -3.93 13.47
N ALA A 853 19.86 -3.88 12.30
CA ALA A 853 20.44 -5.04 11.64
C ALA A 853 21.62 -5.65 12.42
N ASN A 854 22.43 -4.81 13.07
CA ASN A 854 23.49 -5.28 13.99
C ASN A 854 22.90 -6.07 15.17
N LYS A 855 21.82 -5.59 15.81
CA LYS A 855 21.09 -6.34 16.85
C LYS A 855 20.54 -7.67 16.30
N ALA A 856 20.00 -7.68 15.08
CA ALA A 856 19.46 -8.88 14.45
C ALA A 856 20.49 -10.01 14.27
N LEU A 857 21.75 -9.65 13.99
CA LEU A 857 22.85 -10.60 13.83
C LEU A 857 23.28 -11.29 15.14
N GLU A 858 23.02 -10.66 16.28
CA GLU A 858 23.27 -11.20 17.63
C GLU A 858 22.20 -12.22 18.07
N LEU A 859 21.04 -12.23 17.43
CA LEU A 859 19.92 -13.10 17.82
C LEU A 859 20.09 -14.55 17.32
N GLU A 860 19.56 -15.49 18.11
CA GLU A 860 19.73 -16.94 17.89
C GLU A 860 18.50 -17.62 17.27
N SER A 861 17.38 -16.90 17.05
CA SER A 861 16.13 -17.46 16.52
C SER A 861 15.39 -16.53 15.56
N SER A 862 14.68 -17.14 14.60
CA SER A 862 13.85 -16.46 13.60
C SER A 862 12.76 -15.60 14.21
N GLU A 863 12.12 -16.08 15.27
CA GLU A 863 11.02 -15.40 15.96
C GLU A 863 11.50 -14.11 16.63
N ALA A 864 12.72 -14.11 17.20
CA ALA A 864 13.31 -12.93 17.82
C ALA A 864 13.68 -11.87 16.78
N ILE A 865 14.25 -12.29 15.63
CA ILE A 865 14.57 -11.38 14.52
C ILE A 865 13.27 -10.82 13.92
N MET A 866 12.27 -11.67 13.65
CA MET A 866 10.97 -11.22 13.17
C MET A 866 10.30 -10.25 14.14
N ALA A 867 10.34 -10.53 15.45
CA ALA A 867 9.77 -9.66 16.49
C ALA A 867 10.46 -8.29 16.54
N LEU A 868 11.78 -8.23 16.37
CA LEU A 868 12.53 -6.96 16.28
C LEU A 868 12.01 -6.08 15.13
N TYR A 869 11.59 -6.66 14.01
CA TYR A 869 11.06 -5.93 12.85
C TYR A 869 9.51 -5.85 12.80
N LYS A 870 8.79 -6.27 13.84
CA LYS A 870 7.31 -6.07 13.92
C LYS A 870 6.90 -4.65 14.27
N ILE A 871 7.77 -3.90 14.95
CA ILE A 871 7.59 -2.49 15.29
C ILE A 871 8.75 -1.72 14.67
N ASN A 872 8.46 -0.60 13.99
CA ASN A 872 9.45 0.21 13.29
C ASN A 872 9.58 1.65 13.84
N ASP A 873 8.90 1.96 14.96
CA ASP A 873 8.99 3.27 15.62
C ASP A 873 10.41 3.63 16.12
N ASP A 874 11.35 2.66 16.17
CA ASP A 874 12.76 2.85 16.50
C ASP A 874 13.66 3.22 15.30
N LEU A 875 13.07 3.40 14.11
CA LEU A 875 13.77 3.69 12.86
C LEU A 875 13.65 5.16 12.39
N LEU A 876 12.92 5.99 13.14
CA LEU A 876 12.84 7.45 12.96
C LEU A 876 14.12 8.15 13.44
#